data_AF-A0A9P7ZE29-F1
#
_entry.id   AF-A0A9P7ZE29-F1
#
_cell.length_a   1.000
_cell.length_b   1.000
_cell.length_c   1.000
_cell.angle_alpha   90.00
_cell.angle_beta   90.00
_cell.angle_gamma   90.00
#
_symmetry.space_group_name_H-M   'P 1'
#
loop_
_entity.id
_entity.type
_entity.pdbx_description
1 polymer ?
#
loop_
_entity_poly.entity_id
_entity_poly.type
_entity_poly.pdbx_seq_one_letter_code
_entity_poly.pdbx_strand_id
1 'polypeptide(L)'
;MGHDCCGPPATATQPVAAPIAAPIEETSSCQDSCCDGGDSDAEPLETKDPGQGEPNQDKPDDCCSSGKCADDKAKDDTDAPDCCRGKVGLCCDTSCLDRLAMRECEMNAVAAPGANAQTKTCSGAADGKACSQHSTSALDRYGATLQALGCICRALIALGQETCCEIRERHSLDGKQCSKKSSARSLRTSLDSCSSSGSVTQDQAVQNRLRLRKGSGESVKSAKQSSTVACAGSCYSKDKPAKEPSIKGKCSKPCCSEGKPAKESPPKPSCADSCCTKAKPIVEAVADIKPSGSCCAKDKVPVKEAPTKSNCPGSCCSSAAPDHGLEVEKAPIQAITDIENQGTGKEHVVLSISGMTCTGCETKLNRTLATVPAVKDLKTSLVLSRAEFNIDLRLGSVEEVVKHLERTTEFKCEIVQNQGSSLDLIVPDEPSKFMSQTWPEGVIDMALVDKQTVRVAFDSKIMGARDLAEKIWGPPIKLAPPRGDPSLEAGSRHVRHVGYVTLLSALLTIPVLVMAWAPLPERELAYSSASLALATIVQFVIAGPFYPKALKALVFSRVIEIDLLIVLSTSAAYIFSVVSFGYFVVGKPLSTGQFFETSTLLVTLIMVGRWVAALARQRAVESISIRSLQASTAILIDKESGTEREIDARLLQYGDTFKVLPDTRIPTDGTVVTGSSEVDESMLTGESRPVEKYPKSVVIAGSINGPGVMTVRLNRLPGDNTIHAIAAMVDEAKLSKPKLQDLADRVASYFVPVVVALTIITFVIWVAVGMTVRGYGGSEATIQAITYAITVLIVSCPCAIGLAVPMVIVIASGVAAERGIIFKSADAIEVAHKTSHVVFDKTGTLTRGKLSVVGNECVDEDKLPLLLGLVENSRHPVSVAVAAHLKDIGIMTLTIPEPKSLTGKGVETTLGSQKLRAGNSRWLNLSDHELVQPMLVQGCTVFCFTIDNELKAVYGLQDELRPDAAETVETLQKRGVSVHVVSGDDDGAVRTLASKLSIPGDNVRSRSSPADKKDYIQSLLGTATDRKKPVVVFCGDGTNDAVALAQATIGVHMNEGTDVAQSAADVVLMRPSLAGILTMINASRKSVNRIKFNFAWSFVYNTFAVLLAAGAFVNARIPPEFAGLGELVSVLPVIAAAVLLRWSKI
;
A
#
# COMPACT_ATOMS: atom_id res chain seq x y z
N MET A 1 4.78 45.82 50.09
CA MET A 1 5.16 44.70 50.98
C MET A 1 5.32 43.50 50.05
N GLY A 2 6.48 43.16 49.50
CA GLY A 2 7.87 43.46 49.93
C GLY A 2 8.33 42.36 50.90
N HIS A 3 9.45 41.66 50.73
CA HIS A 3 10.67 41.83 49.90
C HIS A 3 10.97 40.50 49.13
N ASP A 4 11.51 40.42 47.91
CA ASP A 4 12.73 40.94 47.22
C ASP A 4 13.93 39.97 47.18
N CYS A 5 14.70 40.10 46.09
CA CYS A 5 16.08 39.66 45.82
C CYS A 5 16.38 38.28 45.17
N CYS A 6 17.44 38.31 44.35
CA CYS A 6 17.90 37.26 43.42
C CYS A 6 19.29 36.73 43.83
N GLY A 7 19.72 35.59 43.28
CA GLY A 7 21.11 35.08 43.42
C GLY A 7 21.36 33.78 42.63
N PRO A 8 22.34 33.71 41.69
CA PRO A 8 22.57 32.54 40.83
C PRO A 8 23.92 31.82 41.19
N PRO A 9 24.65 31.06 40.32
CA PRO A 9 25.34 29.82 40.74
C PRO A 9 26.86 29.96 41.01
N ALA A 10 27.48 28.92 41.59
CA ALA A 10 28.94 28.85 41.77
C ALA A 10 29.55 27.42 41.74
N THR A 11 30.50 27.22 40.82
CA THR A 11 31.80 26.51 40.94
C THR A 11 31.91 25.02 41.34
N ALA A 12 32.86 24.34 40.69
CA ALA A 12 33.25 22.94 40.91
C ALA A 12 34.44 22.76 41.87
N THR A 13 34.73 21.52 42.29
CA THR A 13 36.09 21.02 42.56
C THR A 13 36.15 19.48 42.65
N GLN A 14 37.33 18.91 42.35
CA GLN A 14 37.71 17.50 42.58
C GLN A 14 38.55 17.39 43.89
N PRO A 15 39.49 16.41 44.08
CA PRO A 15 39.22 15.08 44.63
C PRO A 15 40.07 14.75 45.88
N VAL A 16 39.72 13.73 46.68
CA VAL A 16 40.59 13.21 47.76
C VAL A 16 40.54 11.67 47.92
N ALA A 17 41.68 11.05 47.62
CA ALA A 17 42.37 9.88 48.23
C ALA A 17 41.68 8.55 48.63
N ALA A 18 42.49 7.48 48.50
CA ALA A 18 42.38 6.17 49.16
C ALA A 18 43.21 6.20 50.50
N PRO A 19 43.85 5.13 51.08
CA PRO A 19 44.04 3.73 50.69
C PRO A 19 43.87 2.70 51.86
N ILE A 20 44.49 1.51 51.70
CA ILE A 20 44.86 0.41 52.64
C ILE A 20 44.33 -0.95 52.12
N ALA A 21 45.04 -2.08 51.96
CA ALA A 21 46.46 -2.49 51.84
C ALA A 21 46.76 -3.80 52.62
N ALA A 22 46.50 -4.97 51.98
CA ALA A 22 47.25 -6.24 52.05
C ALA A 22 47.55 -6.90 53.44
N PRO A 23 48.33 -8.01 53.55
CA PRO A 23 48.72 -9.07 52.58
C PRO A 23 48.49 -10.53 53.11
N ILE A 24 49.09 -11.52 52.44
CA ILE A 24 49.70 -12.80 52.91
C ILE A 24 49.21 -14.09 52.21
N GLU A 25 50.15 -15.02 52.03
CA GLU A 25 50.11 -16.29 51.27
C GLU A 25 49.71 -17.51 52.14
N GLU A 26 49.33 -18.65 51.54
CA GLU A 26 50.15 -19.88 51.51
C GLU A 26 49.46 -21.14 50.89
N THR A 27 50.21 -22.24 50.85
CA THR A 27 50.23 -23.40 49.95
C THR A 27 49.25 -24.58 50.20
N SER A 28 48.81 -25.22 49.10
CA SER A 28 48.79 -26.68 48.79
C SER A 28 48.03 -27.75 49.63
N SER A 29 47.57 -28.80 48.90
CA SER A 29 47.28 -30.21 49.35
C SER A 29 46.11 -30.45 50.33
N CYS A 30 45.41 -31.59 50.39
CA CYS A 30 45.24 -32.80 49.54
C CYS A 30 43.74 -33.23 49.65
N GLN A 31 43.05 -33.83 48.68
CA GLN A 31 43.22 -35.11 47.94
C GLN A 31 42.79 -36.37 48.73
N ASP A 32 41.65 -36.97 48.33
CA ASP A 32 41.20 -38.36 48.59
C ASP A 32 39.90 -38.62 47.77
N SER A 33 39.55 -39.78 47.18
CA SER A 33 40.32 -40.88 46.54
C SER A 33 39.34 -41.86 45.80
N CYS A 34 39.87 -42.96 45.21
CA CYS A 34 39.18 -44.11 44.58
C CYS A 34 38.61 -43.88 43.15
N CYS A 35 38.77 -44.75 42.13
CA CYS A 35 39.51 -46.04 42.03
C CYS A 35 39.94 -46.37 40.56
N ASP A 36 41.13 -46.97 40.41
CA ASP A 36 41.67 -47.99 39.48
C ASP A 36 41.16 -48.19 38.01
N GLY A 37 42.01 -48.54 37.02
CA GLY A 37 43.49 -48.67 37.00
C GLY A 37 44.09 -49.46 35.80
N GLY A 38 45.29 -49.06 35.33
CA GLY A 38 46.19 -49.72 34.33
C GLY A 38 45.78 -49.68 32.84
N ASP A 39 46.64 -49.69 31.79
CA ASP A 39 48.11 -49.63 31.57
C ASP A 39 48.37 -49.55 30.03
N SER A 40 49.50 -49.17 29.40
CA SER A 40 50.79 -48.50 29.76
C SER A 40 51.51 -47.92 28.50
N ASP A 41 52.70 -47.30 28.67
CA ASP A 41 53.86 -47.13 27.75
C ASP A 41 53.84 -46.35 26.39
N ALA A 42 54.51 -45.17 26.41
CA ALA A 42 55.68 -44.76 25.58
C ALA A 42 55.64 -44.34 24.07
N GLU A 43 56.73 -43.65 23.69
CA GLU A 43 57.16 -42.90 22.47
C GLU A 43 58.04 -43.76 21.48
N PRO A 44 58.82 -43.26 20.45
CA PRO A 44 58.67 -42.22 19.38
C PRO A 44 59.32 -42.60 17.97
N LEU A 45 59.59 -41.59 17.09
CA LEU A 45 60.72 -41.42 16.10
C LEU A 45 60.75 -41.89 14.58
N GLU A 46 61.08 -40.90 13.71
CA GLU A 46 62.11 -40.78 12.60
C GLU A 46 62.19 -41.49 11.20
N THR A 47 62.37 -40.63 10.16
CA THR A 47 63.18 -40.77 8.88
C THR A 47 62.75 -41.76 7.76
N LYS A 48 63.17 -41.71 6.47
CA LYS A 48 64.37 -41.11 5.80
C LYS A 48 64.23 -40.91 4.25
N ASP A 49 65.11 -40.09 3.67
CA ASP A 49 65.41 -39.82 2.22
C ASP A 49 66.40 -40.87 1.60
N PRO A 50 66.95 -40.80 0.35
CA PRO A 50 66.70 -39.97 -0.88
C PRO A 50 66.72 -40.76 -2.24
N GLY A 51 66.82 -40.12 -3.44
CA GLY A 51 67.24 -40.83 -4.69
C GLY A 51 67.17 -40.13 -6.08
N GLN A 52 68.19 -39.34 -6.43
CA GLN A 52 68.55 -38.65 -7.72
C GLN A 52 68.23 -39.28 -9.12
N GLY A 53 68.16 -38.44 -10.19
CA GLY A 53 68.43 -38.89 -11.59
C GLY A 53 67.97 -38.00 -12.79
N GLU A 54 68.79 -37.03 -13.23
CA GLU A 54 68.73 -36.29 -14.54
C GLU A 54 69.71 -36.94 -15.59
N PRO A 55 69.94 -36.51 -16.87
CA PRO A 55 69.70 -35.18 -17.51
C PRO A 55 69.39 -35.08 -19.06
N ASN A 56 69.30 -33.84 -19.59
CA ASN A 56 69.66 -33.35 -20.96
C ASN A 56 68.85 -33.80 -22.22
N GLN A 57 68.74 -33.04 -23.34
CA GLN A 57 69.21 -31.67 -23.72
C GLN A 57 68.44 -31.04 -24.93
N ASP A 58 68.75 -29.75 -25.19
CA ASP A 58 68.73 -29.01 -26.48
C ASP A 58 67.44 -28.42 -27.11
N LYS A 59 67.68 -27.40 -27.96
CA LYS A 59 66.77 -26.48 -28.67
C LYS A 59 67.34 -26.19 -30.09
N PRO A 60 66.50 -25.88 -31.10
CA PRO A 60 66.44 -24.49 -31.58
C PRO A 60 65.03 -24.05 -32.08
N ASP A 61 64.93 -22.85 -32.64
CA ASP A 61 63.70 -22.16 -33.05
C ASP A 61 63.24 -22.48 -34.50
N ASP A 62 61.95 -22.31 -34.83
CA ASP A 62 61.43 -21.21 -35.70
C ASP A 62 59.90 -21.37 -36.01
N CYS A 63 59.36 -20.48 -36.85
CA CYS A 63 57.97 -20.09 -37.08
C CYS A 63 56.90 -21.16 -37.45
N CYS A 64 55.73 -20.95 -36.82
CA CYS A 64 54.36 -21.02 -37.40
C CYS A 64 53.66 -22.35 -37.74
N SER A 65 52.33 -22.29 -37.52
CA SER A 65 51.23 -23.14 -38.03
C SER A 65 50.89 -24.49 -37.32
N SER A 66 49.70 -24.50 -36.73
CA SER A 66 48.75 -25.64 -36.58
C SER A 66 49.30 -27.06 -36.32
N GLY A 67 49.35 -27.48 -35.04
CA GLY A 67 49.64 -28.88 -34.69
C GLY A 67 49.28 -29.29 -33.25
N LYS A 68 48.03 -29.72 -33.02
CA LYS A 68 47.50 -30.57 -31.93
C LYS A 68 48.00 -30.39 -30.48
N CYS A 69 47.05 -30.11 -29.58
CA CYS A 69 47.22 -30.24 -28.13
C CYS A 69 47.25 -31.71 -27.66
N ALA A 70 48.11 -32.01 -26.68
CA ALA A 70 47.91 -32.95 -25.56
C ALA A 70 49.15 -32.84 -24.64
N ASP A 71 49.07 -32.64 -23.32
CA ASP A 71 47.93 -32.36 -22.43
C ASP A 71 48.44 -31.57 -21.21
N ASP A 72 47.58 -30.81 -20.54
CA ASP A 72 47.60 -30.83 -19.07
C ASP A 72 46.23 -30.51 -18.43
N LYS A 73 45.59 -31.58 -17.91
CA LYS A 73 44.62 -31.63 -16.80
C LYS A 73 43.66 -30.43 -16.63
N ALA A 74 42.59 -30.41 -17.42
CA ALA A 74 41.33 -29.79 -16.98
C ALA A 74 40.76 -30.54 -15.75
N LYS A 75 40.20 -29.80 -14.80
CA LYS A 75 39.57 -30.35 -13.58
C LYS A 75 38.17 -30.91 -13.90
N ASP A 76 37.68 -31.82 -13.07
CA ASP A 76 36.36 -32.45 -13.22
C ASP A 76 35.23 -31.43 -12.99
N ASP A 77 34.48 -31.08 -14.04
CA ASP A 77 33.32 -30.19 -13.99
C ASP A 77 32.21 -30.82 -13.11
N THR A 78 32.08 -30.39 -11.85
CA THR A 78 31.00 -30.85 -10.97
C THR A 78 29.62 -30.50 -11.51
N ASP A 79 29.52 -29.37 -12.21
CA ASP A 79 28.24 -28.76 -12.59
C ASP A 79 27.82 -29.11 -14.03
N ALA A 80 28.58 -29.98 -14.71
CA ALA A 80 28.24 -30.49 -16.03
C ALA A 80 27.09 -31.52 -15.97
N PRO A 81 26.08 -31.43 -16.86
CA PRO A 81 25.05 -32.47 -17.00
C PRO A 81 25.64 -33.84 -17.34
N ASP A 82 24.94 -34.91 -16.98
CA ASP A 82 25.42 -36.30 -17.16
C ASP A 82 25.74 -36.67 -18.63
N CYS A 83 25.24 -35.95 -19.64
CA CYS A 83 25.65 -36.13 -21.05
C CYS A 83 26.99 -35.46 -21.39
N CYS A 84 27.35 -34.39 -20.68
CA CYS A 84 28.53 -33.54 -20.89
C CYS A 84 29.72 -33.89 -19.98
N ARG A 85 29.47 -34.42 -18.78
CA ARG A 85 30.49 -34.72 -17.77
C ARG A 85 31.57 -35.65 -18.35
N GLY A 86 32.85 -35.30 -18.15
CA GLY A 86 34.00 -36.02 -18.69
C GLY A 86 34.24 -35.91 -20.21
N LYS A 87 33.53 -35.04 -20.95
CA LYS A 87 33.70 -34.88 -22.41
C LYS A 87 34.11 -33.46 -22.81
N VAL A 88 35.07 -33.37 -23.74
CA VAL A 88 35.63 -32.10 -24.26
C VAL A 88 35.14 -31.76 -25.67
N GLY A 89 34.42 -32.69 -26.33
CA GLY A 89 33.84 -32.51 -27.67
C GLY A 89 32.34 -32.80 -27.73
N LEU A 90 31.82 -33.11 -28.93
CA LEU A 90 30.41 -33.47 -29.20
C LEU A 90 29.81 -34.35 -28.08
N CYS A 91 28.90 -33.76 -27.30
CA CYS A 91 28.36 -34.38 -26.08
C CYS A 91 26.85 -34.54 -26.04
N CYS A 92 26.10 -33.94 -26.97
CA CYS A 92 24.68 -34.25 -27.20
C CYS A 92 24.51 -34.97 -28.54
N ASP A 93 23.47 -35.79 -28.62
CA ASP A 93 22.97 -36.40 -29.85
C ASP A 93 21.50 -36.02 -30.07
N THR A 94 20.83 -36.64 -31.06
CA THR A 94 19.40 -36.39 -31.30
C THR A 94 18.50 -36.85 -30.15
N SER A 95 18.95 -37.75 -29.26
CA SER A 95 18.16 -38.11 -28.08
C SER A 95 18.03 -36.95 -27.08
N CYS A 96 18.97 -36.00 -27.10
CA CYS A 96 18.83 -34.75 -26.33
C CYS A 96 17.72 -33.85 -26.90
N LEU A 97 17.53 -33.82 -28.23
CA LEU A 97 16.40 -33.14 -28.87
C LEU A 97 15.07 -33.84 -28.56
N ASP A 98 15.04 -35.18 -28.66
CA ASP A 98 13.86 -35.97 -28.31
C ASP A 98 13.45 -35.77 -26.84
N ARG A 99 14.41 -35.66 -25.91
CA ARG A 99 14.13 -35.34 -24.49
C ARG A 99 13.61 -33.93 -24.26
N LEU A 100 14.07 -32.93 -25.03
CA LEU A 100 13.49 -31.58 -24.99
C LEU A 100 12.05 -31.59 -25.53
N ALA A 101 11.82 -32.21 -26.68
CA ALA A 101 10.49 -32.38 -27.27
C ALA A 101 9.52 -33.18 -26.37
N MET A 102 10.04 -34.19 -25.67
CA MET A 102 9.32 -34.95 -24.64
C MET A 102 8.88 -34.02 -23.53
N ARG A 103 9.82 -33.29 -22.90
CA ARG A 103 9.53 -32.36 -21.82
C ARG A 103 8.52 -31.29 -22.23
N GLU A 104 8.61 -30.74 -23.45
CA GLU A 104 7.63 -29.77 -23.94
C GLU A 104 6.22 -30.38 -24.11
N CYS A 105 6.07 -31.56 -24.71
CA CYS A 105 4.74 -32.18 -24.87
C CYS A 105 4.21 -32.81 -23.56
N GLU A 106 5.06 -33.13 -22.58
CA GLU A 106 4.64 -33.50 -21.21
C GLU A 106 4.15 -32.29 -20.41
N MET A 107 4.89 -31.18 -20.42
CA MET A 107 4.47 -29.92 -19.80
C MET A 107 3.14 -29.44 -20.40
N ASN A 108 2.98 -29.55 -21.72
CA ASN A 108 1.74 -29.24 -22.43
C ASN A 108 0.62 -30.29 -22.24
N ALA A 109 0.86 -31.44 -21.60
CA ALA A 109 -0.16 -32.45 -21.29
C ALA A 109 -0.84 -32.24 -19.93
N VAL A 110 -0.13 -31.68 -18.95
CA VAL A 110 -0.63 -31.50 -17.57
C VAL A 110 -1.61 -30.32 -17.45
N ALA A 111 -1.60 -29.40 -18.41
CA ALA A 111 -2.21 -28.07 -18.31
C ALA A 111 -3.76 -27.98 -18.40
N ALA A 112 -4.52 -29.09 -18.46
CA ALA A 112 -5.99 -29.00 -18.57
C ALA A 112 -6.80 -30.21 -18.05
N PRO A 113 -7.82 -29.94 -17.21
CA PRO A 113 -9.07 -30.69 -17.28
C PRO A 113 -10.31 -29.78 -17.11
N GLY A 114 -10.92 -29.28 -18.20
CA GLY A 114 -12.01 -28.29 -18.05
C GLY A 114 -12.88 -27.87 -19.25
N ALA A 115 -13.03 -28.69 -20.30
CA ALA A 115 -13.82 -28.41 -21.52
C ALA A 115 -13.29 -27.25 -22.42
N ASN A 116 -13.53 -27.23 -23.74
CA ASN A 116 -14.37 -28.12 -24.56
C ASN A 116 -13.60 -28.65 -25.80
N ALA A 117 -14.23 -29.53 -26.60
CA ALA A 117 -13.53 -30.38 -27.57
C ALA A 117 -13.22 -29.73 -28.93
N GLN A 118 -12.14 -30.24 -29.55
CA GLN A 118 -11.72 -30.11 -30.97
C GLN A 118 -11.28 -28.69 -31.41
N THR A 119 -10.07 -28.48 -31.93
CA THR A 119 -9.04 -29.40 -32.47
C THR A 119 -7.80 -29.58 -31.56
N LYS A 120 -7.04 -30.68 -31.74
CA LYS A 120 -5.85 -31.06 -30.92
C LYS A 120 -4.63 -31.34 -31.81
N THR A 121 -3.39 -31.19 -31.30
CA THR A 121 -2.17 -31.76 -31.92
C THR A 121 -1.02 -32.23 -30.99
N CYS A 122 -0.96 -31.89 -29.70
CA CYS A 122 -0.13 -32.63 -28.71
C CYS A 122 -1.06 -33.49 -27.84
N SER A 123 -0.90 -34.81 -27.92
CA SER A 123 -1.61 -35.82 -27.12
C SER A 123 -0.83 -36.22 -25.86
N GLY A 124 0.04 -35.32 -25.39
CA GLY A 124 1.12 -35.64 -24.47
C GLY A 124 2.19 -36.55 -25.08
N ALA A 125 3.21 -36.86 -24.27
CA ALA A 125 4.16 -37.91 -24.57
C ALA A 125 3.53 -39.30 -24.31
N ALA A 126 2.93 -39.89 -25.34
CA ALA A 126 2.46 -41.27 -25.28
C ALA A 126 3.64 -42.24 -25.41
N ASP A 127 3.63 -43.32 -24.62
CA ASP A 127 4.60 -44.43 -24.69
C ASP A 127 6.09 -44.01 -24.67
N GLY A 128 6.40 -42.87 -24.04
CA GLY A 128 7.77 -42.37 -23.92
C GLY A 128 8.32 -41.68 -25.17
N LYS A 129 7.45 -41.18 -26.08
CA LYS A 129 7.84 -40.37 -27.24
C LYS A 129 7.01 -39.10 -27.38
N ALA A 130 7.66 -38.02 -27.79
CA ALA A 130 7.03 -36.73 -28.04
C ALA A 130 6.07 -36.80 -29.23
N CYS A 131 5.05 -35.93 -29.27
CA CYS A 131 4.27 -35.77 -30.49
C CYS A 131 5.13 -35.15 -31.62
N SER A 132 4.79 -35.45 -32.87
CA SER A 132 5.54 -34.98 -34.04
C SER A 132 5.73 -33.46 -34.06
N GLN A 133 4.71 -32.69 -33.65
CA GLN A 133 4.78 -31.22 -33.62
C GLN A 133 5.86 -30.69 -32.66
N HIS A 134 6.03 -31.29 -31.48
CA HIS A 134 7.09 -30.90 -30.54
C HIS A 134 8.46 -31.45 -30.95
N SER A 135 8.51 -32.65 -31.56
CA SER A 135 9.74 -33.19 -32.14
C SER A 135 10.28 -32.26 -33.24
N THR A 136 9.43 -31.83 -34.19
CA THR A 136 9.79 -30.82 -35.20
C THR A 136 10.14 -29.47 -34.57
N SER A 137 9.37 -28.97 -33.59
CA SER A 137 9.69 -27.67 -32.97
C SER A 137 11.02 -27.64 -32.22
N ALA A 138 11.40 -28.75 -31.56
CA ALA A 138 12.72 -28.90 -30.95
C ALA A 138 13.83 -29.03 -32.00
N LEU A 139 13.58 -29.75 -33.11
CA LEU A 139 14.50 -29.86 -34.24
C LEU A 139 14.78 -28.49 -34.87
N ASP A 140 13.74 -27.66 -35.09
CA ASP A 140 13.86 -26.33 -35.67
C ASP A 140 14.55 -25.34 -34.72
N ARG A 141 14.22 -25.35 -33.42
CA ARG A 141 14.81 -24.42 -32.44
C ARG A 141 16.25 -24.76 -32.04
N TYR A 142 16.62 -26.05 -31.99
CA TYR A 142 17.89 -26.49 -31.40
C TYR A 142 18.73 -27.40 -32.31
N GLY A 143 18.21 -27.86 -33.45
CA GLY A 143 18.92 -28.74 -34.38
C GLY A 143 20.10 -28.05 -35.07
N ALA A 144 19.96 -26.79 -35.47
CA ALA A 144 21.07 -25.98 -35.98
C ALA A 144 22.16 -25.78 -34.92
N THR A 145 21.77 -25.53 -33.66
CA THR A 145 22.69 -25.44 -32.52
C THR A 145 23.43 -26.76 -32.27
N LEU A 146 22.74 -27.89 -32.41
CA LEU A 146 23.35 -29.22 -32.29
C LEU A 146 24.36 -29.50 -33.41
N GLN A 147 24.03 -29.16 -34.66
CA GLN A 147 24.93 -29.35 -35.80
C GLN A 147 26.16 -28.43 -35.73
N ALA A 148 26.00 -27.20 -35.25
CA ALA A 148 27.08 -26.21 -35.18
C ALA A 148 28.00 -26.39 -33.95
N LEU A 149 27.45 -26.72 -32.78
CA LEU A 149 28.18 -26.74 -31.51
C LEU A 149 28.32 -28.15 -30.88
N GLY A 150 27.62 -29.16 -31.41
CA GLY A 150 27.70 -30.55 -30.94
C GLY A 150 27.19 -30.82 -29.52
N CYS A 151 26.68 -29.82 -28.79
CA CYS A 151 26.25 -30.00 -27.42
C CYS A 151 25.24 -28.93 -26.94
N ILE A 152 23.94 -29.22 -27.12
CA ILE A 152 22.84 -28.31 -26.72
C ILE A 152 22.87 -28.02 -25.21
N CYS A 153 23.14 -29.01 -24.36
CA CYS A 153 23.02 -28.85 -22.91
C CYS A 153 24.01 -27.82 -22.33
N ARG A 154 25.24 -27.72 -22.86
CA ARG A 154 26.19 -26.65 -22.50
C ARG A 154 25.73 -25.28 -23.03
N ALA A 155 25.11 -25.22 -24.21
CA ALA A 155 24.54 -23.98 -24.74
C ALA A 155 23.33 -23.49 -23.92
N LEU A 156 22.46 -24.39 -23.45
CA LEU A 156 21.35 -24.05 -22.55
C LEU A 156 21.86 -23.51 -21.21
N ILE A 157 22.88 -24.15 -20.61
CA ILE A 157 23.52 -23.64 -19.38
C ILE A 157 24.13 -22.25 -19.58
N ALA A 158 24.83 -22.01 -20.69
CA ALA A 158 25.38 -20.69 -21.02
C ALA A 158 24.29 -19.61 -21.24
N LEU A 159 23.04 -20.02 -21.48
CA LEU A 159 21.85 -19.17 -21.59
C LEU A 159 20.97 -19.18 -20.33
N GLY A 160 21.42 -19.80 -19.23
CA GLY A 160 20.66 -19.92 -17.97
C GLY A 160 19.41 -20.80 -18.05
N GLN A 161 19.28 -21.65 -19.05
CA GLN A 161 18.13 -22.53 -19.29
C GLN A 161 18.38 -23.95 -18.79
N GLU A 162 17.33 -24.58 -18.25
CA GLU A 162 17.37 -25.99 -17.84
C GLU A 162 17.66 -26.91 -19.02
N THR A 163 18.55 -27.89 -18.82
CA THR A 163 18.88 -28.89 -19.85
C THR A 163 17.97 -30.12 -19.78
N CYS A 164 18.05 -30.99 -20.80
CA CYS A 164 17.32 -32.26 -20.83
C CYS A 164 18.08 -33.44 -20.20
N CYS A 165 19.20 -33.17 -19.50
CA CYS A 165 19.96 -34.12 -18.71
C CYS A 165 20.17 -33.56 -17.29
N GLU A 166 20.04 -34.43 -16.30
CA GLU A 166 20.22 -34.06 -14.89
C GLU A 166 21.68 -33.74 -14.59
N ILE A 167 21.90 -32.87 -13.59
CA ILE A 167 23.20 -32.61 -12.97
C ILE A 167 23.19 -33.35 -11.63
N ARG A 168 24.13 -34.29 -11.45
CA ARG A 168 24.08 -35.24 -10.34
C ARG A 168 25.12 -34.93 -9.27
N GLU A 169 24.65 -34.45 -8.12
CA GLU A 169 25.44 -34.26 -6.89
C GLU A 169 25.71 -35.59 -6.16
N ARG A 170 26.70 -35.60 -5.25
CA ARG A 170 27.14 -36.81 -4.52
C ARG A 170 26.52 -36.92 -3.12
N HIS A 171 25.80 -38.01 -2.88
CA HIS A 171 25.72 -38.63 -1.55
C HIS A 171 26.86 -39.64 -1.39
N SER A 172 27.39 -39.78 -0.18
CA SER A 172 28.36 -40.84 0.17
C SER A 172 27.85 -41.73 1.31
N LEU A 173 27.24 -42.86 0.93
CA LEU A 173 26.99 -44.06 1.76
C LEU A 173 26.01 -43.88 2.95
N ASP A 174 25.30 -44.92 3.43
CA ASP A 174 25.41 -46.35 3.15
C ASP A 174 24.02 -47.06 3.15
N GLY A 175 23.96 -48.30 2.67
CA GLY A 175 23.09 -49.31 3.28
C GLY A 175 21.66 -49.54 2.76
N LYS A 176 21.54 -50.31 1.65
CA LYS A 176 20.45 -51.28 1.36
C LYS A 176 19.03 -50.72 1.02
N GLN A 177 18.11 -51.48 0.40
CA GLN A 177 18.20 -52.55 -0.63
C GLN A 177 16.78 -52.87 -1.17
N CYS A 178 16.65 -53.11 -2.47
CA CYS A 178 15.46 -53.67 -3.17
C CYS A 178 14.13 -52.85 -3.17
N SER A 179 13.16 -53.13 -4.05
CA SER A 179 13.23 -53.51 -5.48
C SER A 179 11.85 -53.47 -6.18
N LYS A 180 11.87 -53.37 -7.53
CA LYS A 180 10.86 -53.88 -8.49
C LYS A 180 9.46 -53.23 -8.56
N LYS A 181 9.29 -52.53 -9.71
CA LYS A 181 8.26 -52.79 -10.76
C LYS A 181 6.76 -52.53 -10.49
N SER A 182 6.28 -51.46 -11.13
CA SER A 182 5.16 -51.42 -12.10
C SER A 182 3.85 -52.19 -11.81
N SER A 183 2.72 -51.47 -11.85
CA SER A 183 1.88 -51.43 -13.06
C SER A 183 0.92 -50.24 -13.03
N ALA A 184 0.41 -49.81 -14.19
CA ALA A 184 -0.74 -48.93 -14.30
C ALA A 184 -2.06 -49.74 -14.25
N ARG A 185 -3.20 -49.13 -13.87
CA ARG A 185 -4.29 -48.75 -14.79
C ARG A 185 -5.47 -48.07 -14.07
N SER A 186 -6.09 -47.11 -14.75
CA SER A 186 -7.34 -46.41 -14.40
C SER A 186 -8.54 -47.32 -14.10
N LEU A 187 -9.41 -46.95 -13.14
CA LEU A 187 -10.83 -46.65 -13.42
C LEU A 187 -11.57 -45.93 -12.25
N ARG A 188 -12.88 -45.68 -12.44
CA ARG A 188 -13.73 -44.72 -11.71
C ARG A 188 -14.50 -45.30 -10.51
N THR A 189 -15.07 -44.36 -9.75
CA THR A 189 -16.43 -44.33 -9.13
C THR A 189 -16.70 -44.87 -7.71
N SER A 190 -17.39 -43.99 -6.96
CA SER A 190 -18.55 -44.20 -6.06
C SER A 190 -18.41 -44.87 -4.68
N LEU A 191 -18.87 -44.07 -3.69
CA LEU A 191 -19.66 -44.39 -2.49
C LEU A 191 -19.09 -45.29 -1.36
N ASP A 192 -19.05 -44.65 -0.19
CA ASP A 192 -19.69 -45.04 1.07
C ASP A 192 -19.40 -46.37 1.79
N SER A 193 -19.16 -46.16 3.09
CA SER A 193 -19.67 -46.94 4.24
C SER A 193 -18.99 -48.24 4.65
N CYS A 194 -18.62 -48.23 5.94
CA CYS A 194 -18.57 -49.37 6.87
C CYS A 194 -17.47 -50.43 6.66
N SER A 195 -16.97 -51.08 7.71
CA SER A 195 -17.00 -50.79 9.16
C SER A 195 -16.01 -51.72 9.90
N SER A 196 -15.93 -51.60 11.23
CA SER A 196 -15.31 -52.57 12.15
C SER A 196 -13.76 -52.67 12.11
N SER A 197 -13.07 -53.07 13.18
CA SER A 197 -13.38 -52.96 14.62
C SER A 197 -12.11 -53.22 15.43
N GLY A 198 -11.87 -52.45 16.50
CA GLY A 198 -10.69 -52.58 17.35
C GLY A 198 -10.98 -52.09 18.77
N SER A 199 -11.72 -52.88 19.55
CA SER A 199 -12.16 -52.51 20.90
C SER A 199 -11.22 -53.01 21.99
N VAL A 200 -10.80 -52.13 22.90
CA VAL A 200 -10.27 -52.50 24.21
C VAL A 200 -11.00 -51.67 25.28
N THR A 201 -11.29 -52.31 26.41
CA THR A 201 -12.01 -51.81 27.60
C THR A 201 -11.40 -50.51 28.14
N GLN A 202 -12.14 -49.44 28.50
CA GLN A 202 -13.32 -49.32 29.38
C GLN A 202 -13.00 -49.49 30.87
N ASP A 203 -13.05 -48.38 31.63
CA ASP A 203 -13.51 -48.43 33.02
C ASP A 203 -14.13 -47.11 33.56
N GLN A 204 -14.89 -47.27 34.65
CA GLN A 204 -15.73 -46.40 35.50
C GLN A 204 -15.23 -44.97 35.90
N ALA A 205 -16.01 -44.05 36.52
CA ALA A 205 -17.48 -43.80 36.59
C ALA A 205 -17.88 -42.47 37.32
N VAL A 206 -18.85 -41.72 36.77
CA VAL A 206 -20.10 -41.20 37.39
C VAL A 206 -20.10 -40.41 38.75
N GLN A 207 -20.41 -39.09 38.66
CA GLN A 207 -21.26 -38.23 39.56
C GLN A 207 -20.83 -37.60 40.93
N ASN A 208 -21.05 -36.27 40.99
CA ASN A 208 -21.82 -35.46 41.99
C ASN A 208 -21.23 -34.84 43.31
N ARG A 209 -21.83 -33.67 43.66
CA ARG A 209 -21.95 -32.92 44.95
C ARG A 209 -20.83 -31.95 45.48
N LEU A 210 -21.05 -30.65 45.19
CA LEU A 210 -21.38 -29.55 46.13
C LEU A 210 -20.77 -29.42 47.56
N ARG A 211 -20.26 -28.20 47.87
CA ARG A 211 -20.17 -27.50 49.19
C ARG A 211 -19.10 -28.03 50.20
N LEU A 212 -18.52 -27.27 51.16
CA LEU A 212 -18.90 -25.99 51.82
C LEU A 212 -17.74 -25.33 52.65
N ARG A 213 -17.56 -23.99 52.60
CA ARG A 213 -17.18 -23.03 53.70
C ARG A 213 -17.06 -21.61 53.09
N LYS A 214 -17.61 -20.47 53.56
CA LYS A 214 -18.22 -19.96 54.82
C LYS A 214 -17.18 -19.47 55.87
N GLY A 215 -17.31 -18.31 56.53
CA GLY A 215 -18.29 -17.18 56.44
C GLY A 215 -17.62 -15.85 56.03
N SER A 216 -18.05 -14.62 56.40
CA SER A 216 -19.25 -14.06 57.09
C SER A 216 -19.16 -12.51 57.03
N GLY A 217 -20.21 -11.69 57.05
CA GLY A 217 -21.66 -11.95 56.97
C GLY A 217 -22.48 -11.23 58.05
N GLU A 218 -22.93 -9.98 57.80
CA GLU A 218 -24.11 -9.39 58.48
C GLU A 218 -24.71 -8.19 57.69
N SER A 219 -25.77 -7.55 58.19
CA SER A 219 -26.59 -6.54 57.47
C SER A 219 -27.27 -5.56 58.41
N VAL A 220 -27.69 -4.38 57.92
CA VAL A 220 -28.91 -3.65 58.37
C VAL A 220 -29.29 -2.53 57.38
N LYS A 221 -30.53 -2.01 57.47
CA LYS A 221 -31.09 -0.96 56.61
C LYS A 221 -31.19 0.41 57.33
N SER A 222 -31.31 1.45 56.51
CA SER A 222 -32.03 2.73 56.75
C SER A 222 -31.38 3.88 57.53
N ALA A 223 -31.42 5.04 56.85
CA ALA A 223 -31.77 6.38 57.33
C ALA A 223 -30.73 7.31 58.02
N LYS A 224 -30.76 8.56 57.51
CA LYS A 224 -30.50 9.85 58.18
C LYS A 224 -29.06 10.29 58.56
N GLN A 225 -28.76 11.53 58.12
CA GLN A 225 -28.19 12.67 58.91
C GLN A 225 -26.89 12.42 59.72
N SER A 226 -25.76 13.06 59.39
CA SER A 226 -25.36 14.46 59.72
C SER A 226 -25.25 14.74 61.25
N SER A 227 -24.21 15.39 61.79
CA SER A 227 -22.99 15.99 61.20
C SER A 227 -22.06 16.61 62.29
N THR A 228 -20.82 16.95 61.91
CA THR A 228 -20.02 18.14 62.35
C THR A 228 -19.86 18.53 63.83
N VAL A 229 -18.59 18.59 64.28
CA VAL A 229 -18.00 19.51 65.28
C VAL A 229 -16.52 19.71 64.84
N ALA A 230 -15.84 20.86 64.84
CA ALA A 230 -16.11 22.26 65.23
C ALA A 230 -15.53 23.23 64.15
N CYS A 231 -16.14 24.39 63.80
CA CYS A 231 -16.00 25.74 64.39
C CYS A 231 -14.67 26.48 64.05
N ALA A 232 -14.62 27.77 63.72
CA ALA A 232 -15.65 28.83 63.50
C ALA A 232 -15.05 29.99 62.66
N GLY A 233 -15.79 30.96 62.08
CA GLY A 233 -17.25 31.22 62.03
C GLY A 233 -17.56 32.64 61.46
N SER A 234 -18.85 33.06 61.46
CA SER A 234 -19.38 34.40 61.06
C SER A 234 -19.36 34.75 59.55
N CYS A 235 -20.42 35.25 58.88
CA CYS A 235 -21.83 35.49 59.26
C CYS A 235 -22.80 35.54 58.05
N TYR A 236 -24.12 35.52 58.36
CA TYR A 236 -25.37 35.67 57.57
C TYR A 236 -25.37 36.56 56.29
N SER A 237 -26.30 36.47 55.30
CA SER A 237 -27.68 35.92 55.33
C SER A 237 -28.35 35.60 53.95
N LYS A 238 -29.25 34.60 53.94
CA LYS A 238 -30.58 34.47 53.25
C LYS A 238 -30.86 34.63 51.71
N ASP A 239 -31.58 33.61 51.21
CA ASP A 239 -32.78 33.60 50.35
C ASP A 239 -32.76 33.86 48.81
N LYS A 240 -33.83 33.37 48.14
CA LYS A 240 -34.18 33.44 46.69
C LYS A 240 -35.00 34.73 46.38
N PRO A 241 -35.55 35.01 45.15
CA PRO A 241 -35.50 34.29 43.86
C PRO A 241 -35.35 35.17 42.57
N ALA A 242 -35.45 34.50 41.40
CA ALA A 242 -36.14 34.94 40.16
C ALA A 242 -35.50 35.93 39.13
N LYS A 243 -35.69 35.55 37.86
CA LYS A 243 -36.06 36.32 36.64
C LYS A 243 -35.25 37.53 36.12
N GLU A 244 -35.07 37.50 34.79
CA GLU A 244 -35.10 38.66 33.86
C GLU A 244 -33.86 39.63 33.86
N PRO A 245 -33.75 40.63 32.95
CA PRO A 245 -32.57 40.67 32.08
C PRO A 245 -31.76 42.00 32.07
N SER A 246 -30.64 41.97 31.34
CA SER A 246 -30.00 43.07 30.57
C SER A 246 -30.21 44.54 31.00
N ILE A 247 -29.11 45.31 31.19
CA ILE A 247 -28.77 46.56 30.44
C ILE A 247 -27.61 47.38 31.09
N LYS A 248 -26.64 47.81 30.25
CA LYS A 248 -25.67 48.94 30.36
C LYS A 248 -24.80 49.14 31.62
N GLY A 249 -23.53 49.45 31.37
CA GLY A 249 -22.68 50.30 32.23
C GLY A 249 -21.79 51.22 31.37
N LYS A 250 -21.86 52.54 31.57
CA LYS A 250 -20.99 53.55 30.94
C LYS A 250 -20.35 54.43 32.02
N CYS A 251 -19.11 54.85 31.78
CA CYS A 251 -18.51 56.09 32.30
C CYS A 251 -17.89 56.84 31.09
N SER A 252 -17.66 58.17 31.08
CA SER A 252 -17.71 59.18 32.16
C SER A 252 -18.43 60.47 31.71
N LYS A 253 -18.46 61.51 32.57
CA LYS A 253 -18.94 62.88 32.31
C LYS A 253 -17.74 63.89 32.23
N PRO A 254 -17.88 65.23 32.41
CA PRO A 254 -18.08 66.18 31.29
C PRO A 254 -17.22 67.47 31.35
N CYS A 255 -17.36 68.38 30.38
CA CYS A 255 -17.42 69.83 30.64
C CYS A 255 -18.02 70.65 29.45
N CYS A 256 -18.26 71.95 29.70
CA CYS A 256 -18.91 73.00 28.89
C CYS A 256 -18.42 73.16 27.42
N SER A 257 -19.11 73.84 26.48
CA SER A 257 -20.33 74.71 26.50
C SER A 257 -20.94 74.86 25.09
N GLU A 258 -22.24 75.25 25.01
CA GLU A 258 -22.97 75.95 23.91
C GLU A 258 -22.80 75.53 22.42
N GLY A 259 -23.84 75.45 21.56
CA GLY A 259 -25.29 75.53 21.78
C GLY A 259 -26.13 75.77 20.49
N LYS A 260 -26.91 74.75 20.04
CA LYS A 260 -28.02 74.83 19.03
C LYS A 260 -27.61 75.20 17.56
N PRO A 261 -28.51 75.10 16.54
CA PRO A 261 -29.65 74.18 16.35
C PRO A 261 -29.85 73.59 14.91
N ALA A 262 -30.51 72.42 14.84
CA ALA A 262 -31.59 72.03 13.89
C ALA A 262 -31.42 71.90 12.34
N LYS A 263 -32.38 71.13 11.80
CA LYS A 263 -32.94 71.03 10.42
C LYS A 263 -32.22 70.23 9.31
N GLU A 264 -33.01 69.27 8.79
CA GLU A 264 -33.43 69.04 7.38
C GLU A 264 -32.42 69.12 6.21
N SER A 265 -32.51 68.08 5.37
CA SER A 265 -32.11 67.94 3.95
C SER A 265 -32.70 69.05 3.03
N PRO A 266 -32.34 69.21 1.72
CA PRO A 266 -31.80 68.17 0.81
C PRO A 266 -30.58 68.54 -0.11
N PRO A 267 -30.62 68.67 -1.47
CA PRO A 267 -29.80 67.77 -2.30
C PRO A 267 -29.01 68.35 -3.50
N LYS A 268 -28.11 67.52 -4.08
CA LYS A 268 -27.51 67.68 -5.43
C LYS A 268 -26.64 68.97 -5.60
N PRO A 269 -26.15 69.31 -6.82
CA PRO A 269 -25.07 68.62 -7.52
C PRO A 269 -23.96 69.61 -7.97
N SER A 270 -22.91 69.13 -8.67
CA SER A 270 -22.41 69.71 -9.95
C SER A 270 -21.10 69.06 -10.41
N CYS A 271 -20.69 69.35 -11.65
CA CYS A 271 -19.52 68.80 -12.32
C CYS A 271 -18.37 69.81 -12.38
N ALA A 272 -17.15 69.32 -12.60
CA ALA A 272 -16.07 70.07 -13.23
C ALA A 272 -15.34 69.14 -14.21
N ASP A 273 -14.91 69.65 -15.36
CA ASP A 273 -14.53 68.88 -16.55
C ASP A 273 -13.20 69.40 -17.13
N SER A 274 -12.63 68.69 -18.13
CA SER A 274 -11.46 69.06 -18.96
C SER A 274 -10.07 69.07 -18.27
N CYS A 275 -8.96 68.72 -18.92
CA CYS A 275 -8.59 68.79 -20.36
C CYS A 275 -8.05 67.45 -20.90
N CYS A 276 -8.59 66.90 -22.00
CA CYS A 276 -8.24 67.16 -23.43
C CYS A 276 -7.01 66.33 -23.92
N THR A 277 -7.00 65.71 -25.12
CA THR A 277 -7.73 65.92 -26.40
C THR A 277 -8.13 64.56 -27.06
N LYS A 278 -9.03 64.43 -28.05
CA LYS A 278 -10.09 65.29 -28.66
C LYS A 278 -11.11 64.42 -29.43
N ALA A 279 -12.35 64.94 -29.58
CA ALA A 279 -13.43 64.61 -30.54
C ALA A 279 -13.91 63.13 -30.67
N LYS A 280 -15.16 62.73 -30.31
CA LYS A 280 -16.54 63.15 -30.72
C LYS A 280 -16.96 62.73 -32.16
N PRO A 281 -18.26 62.39 -32.42
CA PRO A 281 -19.28 61.84 -31.49
C PRO A 281 -20.37 60.88 -32.11
N ILE A 282 -21.26 60.33 -31.25
CA ILE A 282 -22.69 59.98 -31.49
C ILE A 282 -22.99 58.75 -32.39
N VAL A 283 -23.46 57.61 -31.81
CA VAL A 283 -24.88 57.15 -31.61
C VAL A 283 -25.53 56.74 -32.94
N GLU A 284 -26.08 55.53 -33.12
CA GLU A 284 -27.28 54.97 -32.45
C GLU A 284 -27.34 53.42 -32.48
N ALA A 285 -28.46 52.80 -32.06
CA ALA A 285 -28.66 51.34 -32.08
C ALA A 285 -30.10 50.92 -32.44
N VAL A 286 -30.24 49.71 -33.01
CA VAL A 286 -31.48 48.98 -33.38
C VAL A 286 -32.22 49.48 -34.62
N ALA A 287 -32.08 48.75 -35.73
CA ALA A 287 -33.16 48.48 -36.69
C ALA A 287 -32.84 47.23 -37.55
N ASP A 288 -33.83 46.37 -37.74
CA ASP A 288 -33.84 45.31 -38.75
C ASP A 288 -34.72 45.75 -39.94
N ILE A 289 -34.49 45.19 -41.15
CA ILE A 289 -35.42 44.99 -42.31
C ILE A 289 -34.73 45.18 -43.67
N LYS A 290 -34.99 44.24 -44.59
CA LYS A 290 -34.61 44.25 -46.02
C LYS A 290 -35.77 44.72 -46.92
N PRO A 291 -35.43 45.26 -48.09
CA PRO A 291 -35.94 44.77 -49.38
C PRO A 291 -34.78 44.46 -50.38
N SER A 292 -34.93 43.76 -51.50
CA SER A 292 -36.05 42.99 -52.09
C SER A 292 -35.57 42.13 -53.28
N GLY A 293 -36.15 40.94 -53.48
CA GLY A 293 -36.11 40.16 -54.74
C GLY A 293 -34.77 39.47 -55.10
N SER A 294 -34.73 38.38 -55.89
CA SER A 294 -35.80 37.53 -56.43
C SER A 294 -35.30 36.08 -56.61
N CYS A 295 -36.19 35.13 -56.91
CA CYS A 295 -35.89 33.70 -57.04
C CYS A 295 -36.00 33.18 -58.50
N CYS A 296 -35.56 31.92 -58.71
CA CYS A 296 -35.95 30.98 -59.77
C CYS A 296 -35.32 31.06 -61.20
N ALA A 297 -34.27 30.24 -61.38
CA ALA A 297 -34.24 29.05 -62.27
C ALA A 297 -34.10 29.14 -63.83
N LYS A 298 -33.13 28.33 -64.34
CA LYS A 298 -32.90 27.83 -65.73
C LYS A 298 -32.49 28.92 -66.76
N ASP A 299 -31.51 28.69 -67.65
CA ASP A 299 -31.42 27.58 -68.62
C ASP A 299 -29.99 27.36 -69.24
N LYS A 300 -29.78 26.20 -69.88
CA LYS A 300 -28.85 25.79 -70.99
C LYS A 300 -27.44 26.42 -71.23
N VAL A 301 -26.40 25.58 -71.01
CA VAL A 301 -25.36 25.07 -71.96
C VAL A 301 -25.40 25.61 -73.43
N PRO A 302 -24.29 26.13 -74.04
CA PRO A 302 -23.31 25.28 -74.81
C PRO A 302 -21.81 25.75 -74.82
N VAL A 303 -20.81 24.86 -74.66
CA VAL A 303 -20.04 24.03 -75.65
C VAL A 303 -18.96 24.74 -76.50
N LYS A 304 -17.73 24.20 -76.45
CA LYS A 304 -16.72 23.94 -77.53
C LYS A 304 -15.54 23.16 -76.89
N GLU A 305 -14.77 22.24 -77.48
CA GLU A 305 -14.82 21.33 -78.65
C GLU A 305 -13.81 20.20 -78.28
N ALA A 306 -14.11 18.88 -78.25
CA ALA A 306 -14.38 17.93 -79.35
C ALA A 306 -13.18 17.67 -80.28
N PRO A 307 -12.96 16.45 -80.83
CA PRO A 307 -13.65 15.15 -80.65
C PRO A 307 -12.72 14.12 -79.91
N THR A 308 -12.60 12.78 -80.08
CA THR A 308 -13.15 11.78 -81.03
C THR A 308 -13.10 10.32 -80.49
N LYS A 309 -14.20 9.56 -80.67
CA LYS A 309 -14.38 8.15 -81.18
C LYS A 309 -13.29 7.05 -80.99
N SER A 310 -13.62 5.76 -80.77
CA SER A 310 -14.95 5.10 -80.64
C SER A 310 -14.89 3.60 -80.24
N ASN A 311 -16.06 3.06 -79.83
CA ASN A 311 -16.48 1.65 -79.75
C ASN A 311 -16.08 0.81 -78.53
N CYS A 312 -17.07 0.57 -77.65
CA CYS A 312 -17.30 -0.74 -77.04
C CYS A 312 -18.10 -1.64 -78.03
N PRO A 313 -18.26 -2.95 -77.74
CA PRO A 313 -19.50 -3.31 -77.03
C PRO A 313 -19.36 -4.42 -75.96
N GLY A 314 -20.16 -4.29 -74.90
CA GLY A 314 -20.82 -5.42 -74.20
C GLY A 314 -20.01 -6.29 -73.23
N SER A 315 -20.03 -5.95 -71.93
CA SER A 315 -20.67 -6.81 -70.91
C SER A 315 -20.80 -6.08 -69.55
N CYS A 316 -21.64 -6.61 -68.67
CA CYS A 316 -22.14 -6.06 -67.41
C CYS A 316 -21.10 -5.47 -66.43
N CYS A 317 -21.42 -4.26 -65.96
CA CYS A 317 -21.39 -3.77 -64.57
C CYS A 317 -21.01 -4.79 -63.46
N SER A 318 -20.16 -4.47 -62.46
CA SER A 318 -19.54 -3.17 -62.13
C SER A 318 -18.20 -3.29 -61.36
N SER A 319 -17.27 -2.41 -61.73
CA SER A 319 -16.21 -1.78 -60.91
C SER A 319 -15.37 -2.64 -59.93
N ALA A 320 -14.13 -2.92 -60.35
CA ALA A 320 -13.00 -3.18 -59.45
C ALA A 320 -12.22 -1.88 -59.16
N ALA A 321 -11.06 -1.98 -58.48
CA ALA A 321 -10.07 -0.92 -58.25
C ALA A 321 -9.17 -0.69 -59.52
N PRO A 322 -7.89 -0.23 -59.53
CA PRO A 322 -6.84 -0.07 -58.50
C PRO A 322 -6.64 1.45 -58.14
N ASP A 323 -5.50 2.07 -57.78
CA ASP A 323 -4.07 1.69 -57.77
C ASP A 323 -3.23 2.54 -56.78
N HIS A 324 -1.91 2.31 -56.72
CA HIS A 324 -0.96 2.78 -55.69
C HIS A 324 -0.29 4.14 -55.96
N GLY A 325 0.22 4.76 -54.88
CA GLY A 325 1.19 5.87 -54.95
C GLY A 325 1.64 6.44 -53.60
N LEU A 326 2.63 5.80 -52.96
CA LEU A 326 3.40 6.29 -51.78
C LEU A 326 2.60 6.55 -50.49
N GLU A 327 2.57 5.55 -49.60
CA GLU A 327 2.30 5.77 -48.17
C GLU A 327 3.57 6.25 -47.46
N VAL A 328 3.44 7.24 -46.57
CA VAL A 328 4.49 7.63 -45.61
C VAL A 328 4.23 6.90 -44.30
N GLU A 329 5.24 6.21 -43.77
CA GLU A 329 5.11 5.47 -42.51
C GLU A 329 4.66 6.38 -41.36
N LYS A 330 3.51 6.06 -40.77
CA LYS A 330 3.21 6.44 -39.39
C LYS A 330 3.95 5.48 -38.46
N ALA A 331 5.20 5.80 -38.14
CA ALA A 331 5.94 5.09 -37.11
C ALA A 331 5.11 5.03 -35.82
N PRO A 332 4.94 3.85 -35.19
CA PRO A 332 4.29 3.76 -33.89
C PRO A 332 5.15 4.46 -32.85
N ILE A 333 4.57 5.40 -32.10
CA ILE A 333 5.26 6.12 -31.03
C ILE A 333 5.64 5.10 -29.96
N GLN A 334 6.94 4.97 -29.68
CA GLN A 334 7.44 4.10 -28.61
C GLN A 334 7.07 4.71 -27.26
N ALA A 335 6.18 4.06 -26.52
CA ALA A 335 6.03 4.31 -25.10
C ALA A 335 7.35 3.95 -24.39
N ILE A 336 7.91 4.89 -23.63
CA ILE A 336 9.15 4.68 -22.88
C ILE A 336 8.84 3.74 -21.71
N THR A 337 9.01 2.46 -21.95
CA THR A 337 8.67 1.37 -21.03
C THR A 337 9.76 1.14 -19.99
N ASP A 338 9.36 0.57 -18.86
CA ASP A 338 10.24 0.24 -17.74
C ASP A 338 11.39 -0.69 -18.18
N ILE A 339 12.61 -0.15 -18.14
CA ILE A 339 13.83 -0.73 -18.71
C ILE A 339 14.18 -2.06 -18.04
N GLU A 340 13.88 -2.23 -16.74
CA GLU A 340 14.13 -3.50 -16.03
C GLU A 340 13.13 -4.59 -16.44
N ASN A 341 11.88 -4.21 -16.77
CA ASN A 341 10.83 -5.15 -17.14
C ASN A 341 10.80 -5.52 -18.63
N GLN A 342 11.38 -4.71 -19.53
CA GLN A 342 11.47 -5.00 -20.98
C GLN A 342 12.05 -6.39 -21.26
N GLY A 343 13.08 -6.83 -20.52
CA GLY A 343 13.68 -8.15 -20.67
C GLY A 343 12.73 -9.33 -20.38
N THR A 344 11.65 -9.09 -19.62
CA THR A 344 10.65 -10.12 -19.28
C THR A 344 9.44 -10.12 -20.21
N GLY A 345 9.19 -9.03 -20.95
CA GLY A 345 8.00 -8.86 -21.78
C GLY A 345 6.72 -8.50 -21.01
N LYS A 346 6.86 -7.92 -19.81
CA LYS A 346 5.75 -7.44 -18.98
C LYS A 346 5.70 -5.91 -18.94
N GLU A 347 4.51 -5.37 -18.72
CA GLU A 347 4.27 -3.94 -18.45
C GLU A 347 3.33 -3.78 -17.25
N HIS A 348 3.62 -2.85 -16.34
CA HIS A 348 2.77 -2.55 -15.20
C HIS A 348 1.71 -1.50 -15.55
N VAL A 349 0.47 -1.92 -15.73
CA VAL A 349 -0.67 -1.06 -16.09
C VAL A 349 -1.39 -0.55 -14.85
N VAL A 350 -1.74 0.73 -14.85
CA VAL A 350 -2.65 1.36 -13.87
C VAL A 350 -3.86 1.93 -14.61
N LEU A 351 -5.07 1.57 -14.17
CA LEU A 351 -6.34 2.09 -14.70
C LEU A 351 -7.12 2.86 -13.63
N SER A 352 -7.54 4.08 -13.97
CA SER A 352 -8.63 4.81 -13.32
C SER A 352 -9.97 4.35 -13.90
N ILE A 353 -10.96 4.05 -13.05
CA ILE A 353 -12.18 3.31 -13.44
C ILE A 353 -13.43 4.04 -12.95
N SER A 354 -14.01 4.83 -13.85
CA SER A 354 -15.24 5.58 -13.59
C SER A 354 -16.46 4.65 -13.55
N GLY A 355 -17.17 4.68 -12.41
CA GLY A 355 -18.40 3.90 -12.17
C GLY A 355 -18.27 2.84 -11.06
N MET A 356 -17.05 2.55 -10.59
CA MET A 356 -16.81 1.61 -9.49
C MET A 356 -17.36 2.18 -8.16
N THR A 357 -18.54 1.73 -7.76
CA THR A 357 -19.33 2.36 -6.67
C THR A 357 -19.76 1.39 -5.56
N CYS A 358 -19.40 0.11 -5.70
CA CYS A 358 -19.81 -0.97 -4.79
C CYS A 358 -18.78 -2.12 -4.77
N THR A 359 -18.77 -2.96 -3.72
CA THR A 359 -17.85 -4.11 -3.65
C THR A 359 -18.17 -5.17 -4.71
N GLY A 360 -19.44 -5.33 -5.10
CA GLY A 360 -19.84 -6.12 -6.29
C GLY A 360 -19.26 -5.55 -7.59
N CYS A 361 -19.16 -4.23 -7.71
CA CYS A 361 -18.62 -3.53 -8.87
C CYS A 361 -17.11 -3.82 -9.04
N GLU A 362 -16.38 -3.75 -7.93
CA GLU A 362 -14.96 -4.12 -7.80
C GLU A 362 -14.75 -5.64 -8.00
N THR A 363 -15.67 -6.48 -7.51
CA THR A 363 -15.62 -7.94 -7.70
C THR A 363 -15.89 -8.35 -9.16
N LYS A 364 -16.84 -7.68 -9.83
CA LYS A 364 -17.10 -7.84 -11.28
C LYS A 364 -15.85 -7.48 -12.08
N LEU A 365 -15.26 -6.31 -11.80
CA LEU A 365 -14.00 -5.84 -12.39
C LEU A 365 -12.87 -6.87 -12.21
N ASN A 366 -12.62 -7.29 -10.96
CA ASN A 366 -11.58 -8.24 -10.62
C ASN A 366 -11.76 -9.56 -11.38
N ARG A 367 -13.00 -10.08 -11.46
CA ARG A 367 -13.30 -11.29 -12.25
C ARG A 367 -13.11 -11.10 -13.75
N THR A 368 -13.53 -9.97 -14.34
CA THR A 368 -13.35 -9.71 -15.78
C THR A 368 -11.87 -9.59 -16.15
N LEU A 369 -11.06 -8.90 -15.34
CA LEU A 369 -9.61 -8.85 -15.56
C LEU A 369 -8.95 -10.21 -15.33
N ALA A 370 -9.33 -10.96 -14.29
CA ALA A 370 -8.83 -12.31 -14.03
C ALA A 370 -9.25 -13.37 -15.07
N THR A 371 -10.23 -13.07 -15.95
CA THR A 371 -10.52 -13.92 -17.12
C THR A 371 -9.63 -13.63 -18.34
N VAL A 372 -8.77 -12.61 -18.30
CA VAL A 372 -7.82 -12.30 -19.37
C VAL A 372 -6.47 -12.98 -19.07
N PRO A 373 -5.99 -13.95 -19.89
CA PRO A 373 -4.76 -14.70 -19.59
C PRO A 373 -3.47 -13.86 -19.56
N ALA A 374 -3.48 -12.69 -20.21
CA ALA A 374 -2.37 -11.74 -20.19
C ALA A 374 -2.21 -11.01 -18.84
N VAL A 375 -3.24 -10.98 -17.99
CA VAL A 375 -3.29 -10.17 -16.76
C VAL A 375 -2.77 -10.97 -15.55
N LYS A 376 -1.79 -10.41 -14.86
CA LYS A 376 -1.13 -10.98 -13.66
C LYS A 376 -1.07 -9.93 -12.54
N ASP A 377 -0.88 -10.39 -11.30
CA ASP A 377 -0.64 -9.54 -10.12
C ASP A 377 -1.72 -8.47 -9.85
N LEU A 378 -2.97 -8.80 -10.20
CA LEU A 378 -4.13 -7.91 -10.22
C LEU A 378 -4.54 -7.40 -8.83
N LYS A 379 -4.37 -6.09 -8.60
CA LYS A 379 -4.92 -5.33 -7.45
C LYS A 379 -6.15 -4.51 -7.91
N THR A 380 -7.14 -4.35 -7.03
CA THR A 380 -8.35 -3.53 -7.29
C THR A 380 -8.77 -2.77 -6.04
N SER A 381 -9.09 -1.48 -6.19
CA SER A 381 -9.58 -0.61 -5.13
C SER A 381 -10.86 0.12 -5.50
N LEU A 382 -11.93 -0.22 -4.80
CA LEU A 382 -13.16 0.57 -4.71
C LEU A 382 -12.92 1.93 -4.02
N VAL A 383 -11.92 2.03 -3.13
CA VAL A 383 -11.65 3.25 -2.36
C VAL A 383 -11.02 4.33 -3.25
N LEU A 384 -10.09 3.95 -4.14
CA LEU A 384 -9.47 4.84 -5.12
C LEU A 384 -10.16 4.83 -6.50
N SER A 385 -11.12 3.93 -6.72
CA SER A 385 -11.69 3.64 -8.05
C SER A 385 -10.61 3.29 -9.10
N ARG A 386 -9.63 2.47 -8.69
CA ARG A 386 -8.40 2.17 -9.44
C ARG A 386 -8.17 0.66 -9.53
N ALA A 387 -7.56 0.20 -10.62
CA ALA A 387 -7.02 -1.16 -10.77
C ALA A 387 -5.56 -1.09 -11.22
N GLU A 388 -4.79 -2.11 -10.84
CA GLU A 388 -3.37 -2.24 -11.17
C GLU A 388 -3.10 -3.70 -11.52
N PHE A 389 -2.31 -3.94 -12.55
CA PHE A 389 -1.92 -5.29 -12.96
C PHE A 389 -0.70 -5.27 -13.86
N ASN A 390 0.05 -6.36 -13.84
CA ASN A 390 1.08 -6.62 -14.83
C ASN A 390 0.43 -7.29 -16.05
N ILE A 391 0.54 -6.68 -17.23
CA ILE A 391 0.17 -7.31 -18.49
C ILE A 391 1.40 -8.02 -19.09
N ASP A 392 1.20 -9.24 -19.59
CA ASP A 392 2.17 -9.98 -20.37
C ASP A 392 1.98 -9.62 -21.85
N LEU A 393 2.83 -8.73 -22.38
CA LEU A 393 2.70 -8.16 -23.74
C LEU A 393 2.82 -9.21 -24.85
N ARG A 394 3.24 -10.43 -24.52
CA ARG A 394 3.26 -11.59 -25.42
C ARG A 394 1.88 -12.24 -25.60
N LEU A 395 0.89 -11.87 -24.78
CA LEU A 395 -0.44 -12.48 -24.69
C LEU A 395 -1.61 -11.53 -25.01
N GLY A 396 -1.38 -10.21 -25.10
CA GLY A 396 -2.38 -9.20 -25.49
C GLY A 396 -1.94 -7.77 -25.19
N SER A 397 -2.58 -6.77 -25.80
CA SER A 397 -2.25 -5.34 -25.60
C SER A 397 -3.09 -4.66 -24.52
N VAL A 398 -2.60 -3.54 -23.95
CA VAL A 398 -3.31 -2.75 -22.94
C VAL A 398 -4.67 -2.26 -23.47
N GLU A 399 -4.71 -1.83 -24.73
CA GLU A 399 -5.91 -1.33 -25.41
C GLU A 399 -6.95 -2.44 -25.59
N GLU A 400 -6.53 -3.68 -25.86
CA GLU A 400 -7.44 -4.82 -25.95
C GLU A 400 -8.07 -5.15 -24.60
N VAL A 401 -7.28 -5.11 -23.52
CA VAL A 401 -7.78 -5.33 -22.15
C VAL A 401 -8.74 -4.22 -21.73
N VAL A 402 -8.41 -2.95 -21.97
CA VAL A 402 -9.29 -1.80 -21.74
C VAL A 402 -10.59 -1.93 -22.54
N LYS A 403 -10.50 -2.23 -23.84
CA LYS A 403 -11.66 -2.35 -24.73
C LYS A 403 -12.53 -3.56 -24.42
N HIS A 404 -11.97 -4.65 -23.90
CA HIS A 404 -12.71 -5.77 -23.34
C HIS A 404 -13.41 -5.39 -22.02
N LEU A 405 -12.71 -4.65 -21.16
CA LEU A 405 -13.24 -4.14 -19.89
C LEU A 405 -14.46 -3.26 -20.09
N GLU A 406 -14.37 -2.19 -20.90
CA GLU A 406 -15.49 -1.25 -21.06
C GLU A 406 -16.75 -1.94 -21.59
N ARG A 407 -16.58 -2.83 -22.60
CA ARG A 407 -17.66 -3.64 -23.19
C ARG A 407 -18.33 -4.59 -22.20
N THR A 408 -17.58 -5.17 -21.26
CA THR A 408 -18.07 -6.21 -20.34
C THR A 408 -18.55 -5.63 -19.01
N THR A 409 -17.93 -4.54 -18.58
CA THR A 409 -18.16 -3.96 -17.25
C THR A 409 -19.15 -2.80 -17.24
N GLU A 410 -19.26 -2.04 -18.35
CA GLU A 410 -19.94 -0.74 -18.44
C GLU A 410 -19.25 0.39 -17.66
N PHE A 411 -18.00 0.18 -17.20
CA PHE A 411 -17.14 1.22 -16.63
C PHE A 411 -16.35 1.92 -17.75
N LYS A 412 -16.09 3.22 -17.60
CA LYS A 412 -15.13 3.95 -18.44
C LYS A 412 -13.74 3.81 -17.82
N CYS A 413 -12.75 3.41 -18.60
CA CYS A 413 -11.39 3.12 -18.12
C CYS A 413 -10.37 4.09 -18.73
N GLU A 414 -9.52 4.69 -17.90
CA GLU A 414 -8.50 5.65 -18.30
C GLU A 414 -7.13 5.20 -17.78
N ILE A 415 -6.12 5.10 -18.65
CA ILE A 415 -4.77 4.69 -18.25
C ILE A 415 -4.10 5.81 -17.46
N VAL A 416 -3.53 5.48 -16.30
CA VAL A 416 -2.78 6.42 -15.46
C VAL A 416 -1.29 6.25 -15.78
N GLN A 417 -0.78 7.11 -16.66
CA GLN A 417 0.67 7.27 -16.85
C GLN A 417 1.31 7.80 -15.56
N ASN A 418 2.36 7.13 -15.08
CA ASN A 418 3.10 7.52 -13.86
C ASN A 418 4.49 8.13 -14.16
N GLN A 419 4.85 8.35 -15.42
CA GLN A 419 6.17 8.87 -15.81
C GLN A 419 6.13 10.36 -16.17
N GLY A 420 7.12 11.11 -15.70
CA GLY A 420 7.24 12.56 -15.90
C GLY A 420 6.47 13.40 -14.89
N SER A 421 6.74 14.71 -14.89
CA SER A 421 5.90 15.70 -14.21
C SER A 421 4.72 16.09 -15.10
N SER A 422 3.54 16.34 -14.52
CA SER A 422 2.34 16.75 -15.27
C SER A 422 1.94 18.20 -14.96
N LEU A 423 1.73 19.02 -16.00
CA LEU A 423 1.20 20.38 -15.87
C LEU A 423 -0.13 20.51 -16.63
N ASP A 424 -1.20 20.89 -15.92
CA ASP A 424 -2.49 21.22 -16.54
C ASP A 424 -2.48 22.69 -16.98
N LEU A 425 -2.64 22.94 -18.28
CA LEU A 425 -2.63 24.26 -18.90
C LEU A 425 -4.00 24.60 -19.50
N ILE A 426 -4.47 25.83 -19.27
CA ILE A 426 -5.65 26.40 -19.92
C ILE A 426 -5.23 26.94 -21.28
N VAL A 427 -5.75 26.32 -22.34
CA VAL A 427 -5.57 26.77 -23.73
C VAL A 427 -6.92 27.38 -24.18
N PRO A 428 -6.98 28.70 -24.46
CA PRO A 428 -8.26 29.35 -24.77
C PRO A 428 -8.76 29.05 -26.19
N ASP A 429 -7.83 28.95 -27.15
CA ASP A 429 -8.05 28.58 -28.55
C ASP A 429 -8.06 27.06 -28.76
N GLU A 430 -8.30 26.60 -30.00
CA GLU A 430 -8.49 25.18 -30.35
C GLU A 430 -7.39 24.25 -29.79
N PRO A 431 -7.66 23.46 -28.72
CA PRO A 431 -6.61 22.68 -28.05
C PRO A 431 -6.10 21.52 -28.91
N SER A 432 -6.88 21.07 -29.90
CA SER A 432 -6.44 20.12 -30.92
C SER A 432 -5.27 20.65 -31.75
N LYS A 433 -5.24 21.95 -32.08
CA LYS A 433 -4.09 22.56 -32.77
C LYS A 433 -2.86 22.60 -31.86
N PHE A 434 -3.04 23.02 -30.60
CA PHE A 434 -1.98 23.03 -29.60
C PHE A 434 -1.36 21.64 -29.37
N MET A 435 -2.17 20.58 -29.27
CA MET A 435 -1.66 19.20 -29.14
C MET A 435 -0.91 18.72 -30.40
N SER A 436 -1.30 19.20 -31.58
CA SER A 436 -0.71 18.84 -32.88
C SER A 436 0.56 19.59 -33.27
N GLN A 437 0.99 20.58 -32.48
CA GLN A 437 2.23 21.32 -32.73
C GLN A 437 3.47 20.43 -32.50
N THR A 438 4.62 20.78 -33.06
CA THR A 438 5.89 20.12 -32.71
C THR A 438 6.21 20.34 -31.24
N TRP A 439 6.33 19.25 -30.47
CA TRP A 439 6.55 19.33 -29.02
C TRP A 439 7.97 19.83 -28.70
N PRO A 440 8.14 20.68 -27.66
CA PRO A 440 9.46 21.05 -27.16
C PRO A 440 10.24 19.84 -26.63
N GLU A 441 11.57 19.89 -26.72
CA GLU A 441 12.46 18.83 -26.22
C GLU A 441 12.25 18.60 -24.71
N GLY A 442 11.99 17.35 -24.32
CA GLY A 442 11.65 17.00 -22.93
C GLY A 442 10.14 16.94 -22.62
N VAL A 443 9.24 17.32 -23.53
CA VAL A 443 7.81 16.95 -23.44
C VAL A 443 7.62 15.48 -23.86
N ILE A 444 6.86 14.73 -23.06
CA ILE A 444 6.64 13.28 -23.18
C ILE A 444 5.27 12.98 -23.81
N ASP A 445 4.22 13.68 -23.39
CA ASP A 445 2.85 13.50 -23.91
C ASP A 445 1.99 14.77 -23.73
N MET A 446 0.92 14.89 -24.51
CA MET A 446 -0.14 15.89 -24.33
C MET A 446 -1.53 15.26 -24.43
N ALA A 447 -2.32 15.36 -23.36
CA ALA A 447 -3.66 14.79 -23.27
C ALA A 447 -4.74 15.88 -23.02
N LEU A 448 -5.88 15.79 -23.71
CA LEU A 448 -7.02 16.68 -23.46
C LEU A 448 -7.76 16.26 -22.19
N VAL A 449 -7.79 17.11 -21.17
CA VAL A 449 -8.50 16.86 -19.90
C VAL A 449 -9.92 17.41 -19.93
N ASP A 450 -10.08 18.61 -20.49
CA ASP A 450 -11.36 19.33 -20.62
C ASP A 450 -11.35 20.17 -21.90
N LYS A 451 -12.51 20.73 -22.28
CA LYS A 451 -12.69 21.53 -23.53
C LYS A 451 -11.68 22.66 -23.76
N GLN A 452 -11.04 23.16 -22.70
CA GLN A 452 -10.00 24.19 -22.73
C GLN A 452 -8.83 23.85 -21.80
N THR A 453 -8.61 22.58 -21.45
CA THR A 453 -7.48 22.17 -20.59
C THR A 453 -6.73 21.00 -21.20
N VAL A 454 -5.44 21.24 -21.46
CA VAL A 454 -4.48 20.23 -21.92
C VAL A 454 -3.54 19.91 -20.76
N ARG A 455 -3.36 18.62 -20.46
CA ARG A 455 -2.30 18.12 -19.60
C ARG A 455 -1.07 17.87 -20.45
N VAL A 456 0.07 18.41 -20.01
CA VAL A 456 1.38 18.14 -20.61
C VAL A 456 2.18 17.30 -19.62
N ALA A 457 2.66 16.14 -20.06
CA ALA A 457 3.66 15.35 -19.34
C ALA A 457 5.06 15.72 -19.87
N PHE A 458 6.03 15.93 -18.98
CA PHE A 458 7.39 16.37 -19.35
C PHE A 458 8.45 15.85 -18.35
N ASP A 459 9.69 15.69 -18.81
CA ASP A 459 10.81 15.40 -17.89
C ASP A 459 11.31 16.70 -17.25
N SER A 460 11.01 16.82 -15.96
CA SER A 460 11.47 17.89 -15.07
C SER A 460 12.99 18.06 -14.96
N LYS A 461 13.80 17.06 -15.37
CA LYS A 461 15.26 17.14 -15.42
C LYS A 461 15.77 17.82 -16.69
N ILE A 462 14.99 17.78 -17.77
CA ILE A 462 15.31 18.39 -19.07
C ILE A 462 14.72 19.80 -19.15
N MET A 463 13.47 19.98 -18.71
CA MET A 463 12.78 21.29 -18.69
C MET A 463 12.07 21.60 -17.38
N GLY A 464 12.16 22.86 -16.95
CA GLY A 464 11.42 23.37 -15.80
C GLY A 464 9.95 23.70 -16.13
N ALA A 465 9.05 23.48 -15.17
CA ALA A 465 7.62 23.75 -15.30
C ALA A 465 7.30 25.22 -15.62
N ARG A 466 8.10 26.15 -15.06
CA ARG A 466 7.99 27.60 -15.33
C ARG A 466 8.55 27.98 -16.69
N ASP A 467 9.63 27.34 -17.14
CA ASP A 467 10.17 27.58 -18.48
C ASP A 467 9.17 27.13 -19.55
N LEU A 468 8.57 25.94 -19.37
CA LEU A 468 7.48 25.41 -20.20
C LEU A 468 6.29 26.38 -20.28
N ALA A 469 5.76 26.81 -19.13
CA ALA A 469 4.55 27.63 -19.06
C ALA A 469 4.75 29.12 -19.40
N GLU A 470 5.83 29.74 -18.91
CA GLU A 470 6.04 31.19 -19.00
C GLU A 470 6.97 31.62 -20.16
N LYS A 471 7.96 30.80 -20.54
CA LYS A 471 8.93 31.16 -21.60
C LYS A 471 8.61 30.55 -22.97
N ILE A 472 8.24 29.27 -23.02
CA ILE A 472 8.05 28.56 -24.30
C ILE A 472 6.68 28.87 -24.91
N TRP A 473 5.60 28.78 -24.11
CA TRP A 473 4.25 29.05 -24.60
C TRP A 473 3.72 30.43 -24.19
N GLY A 474 3.84 30.78 -22.90
CA GLY A 474 3.48 32.11 -22.40
C GLY A 474 2.01 32.51 -22.61
N PRO A 475 1.66 33.80 -22.43
CA PRO A 475 0.33 34.32 -22.69
C PRO A 475 -0.05 34.15 -24.18
N PRO A 476 -1.28 33.69 -24.51
CA PRO A 476 -2.47 33.68 -23.66
C PRO A 476 -2.68 32.43 -22.81
N ILE A 477 -1.80 31.43 -22.91
CA ILE A 477 -1.88 30.16 -22.15
C ILE A 477 -1.58 30.43 -20.67
N LYS A 478 -2.29 29.74 -19.78
CA LYS A 478 -2.19 29.93 -18.32
C LYS A 478 -2.18 28.60 -17.58
N LEU A 479 -1.52 28.56 -16.43
CA LEU A 479 -1.61 27.43 -15.51
C LEU A 479 -3.07 27.22 -15.06
N ALA A 480 -3.59 26.00 -15.18
CA ALA A 480 -4.91 25.66 -14.66
C ALA A 480 -4.89 25.66 -13.12
N PRO A 481 -5.99 26.05 -12.44
CA PRO A 481 -6.07 25.94 -10.99
C PRO A 481 -5.84 24.50 -10.53
N PRO A 482 -5.24 24.27 -9.34
CA PRO A 482 -4.99 22.92 -8.85
C PRO A 482 -6.32 22.18 -8.67
N ARG A 483 -6.47 21.05 -9.36
CA ARG A 483 -7.65 20.17 -9.24
C ARG A 483 -7.61 19.40 -7.92
N GLY A 484 -8.76 18.94 -7.45
CA GLY A 484 -8.79 17.96 -6.37
C GLY A 484 -8.22 16.62 -6.83
N ASP A 485 -7.94 15.73 -5.90
CA ASP A 485 -7.67 14.33 -6.24
C ASP A 485 -8.87 13.77 -7.03
N PRO A 486 -8.69 13.23 -8.24
CA PRO A 486 -9.81 12.81 -9.09
C PRO A 486 -10.64 11.69 -8.45
N SER A 487 -10.05 10.87 -7.57
CA SER A 487 -10.79 9.85 -6.80
C SER A 487 -11.70 10.50 -5.75
N LEU A 488 -11.21 11.52 -5.02
CA LEU A 488 -12.02 12.29 -4.07
C LEU A 488 -13.12 13.08 -4.78
N GLU A 489 -12.82 13.68 -5.93
CA GLU A 489 -13.84 14.38 -6.74
C GLU A 489 -14.93 13.41 -7.21
N ALA A 490 -14.57 12.28 -7.82
CA ALA A 490 -15.51 11.26 -8.27
C ALA A 490 -16.39 10.73 -7.11
N GLY A 491 -15.78 10.42 -5.96
CA GLY A 491 -16.48 10.05 -4.73
C GLY A 491 -17.45 11.13 -4.24
N SER A 492 -17.04 12.40 -4.25
CA SER A 492 -17.90 13.52 -3.84
C SER A 492 -19.10 13.72 -4.78
N ARG A 493 -18.89 13.57 -6.11
CA ARG A 493 -19.95 13.61 -7.12
C ARG A 493 -20.93 12.45 -6.93
N HIS A 494 -20.43 11.25 -6.64
CA HIS A 494 -21.25 10.09 -6.32
C HIS A 494 -22.09 10.29 -5.04
N VAL A 495 -21.50 10.76 -3.94
CA VAL A 495 -22.23 11.07 -2.70
C VAL A 495 -23.30 12.13 -2.90
N ARG A 496 -23.02 13.18 -3.69
CA ARG A 496 -24.02 14.19 -4.08
C ARG A 496 -25.16 13.58 -4.90
N HIS A 497 -24.85 12.78 -5.92
CA HIS A 497 -25.84 12.10 -6.75
C HIS A 497 -26.75 11.17 -5.92
N VAL A 498 -26.17 10.30 -5.09
CA VAL A 498 -26.94 9.42 -4.18
C VAL A 498 -27.77 10.25 -3.20
N GLY A 499 -27.26 11.37 -2.70
CA GLY A 499 -28.00 12.32 -1.86
C GLY A 499 -29.21 12.94 -2.56
N TYR A 500 -29.06 13.41 -3.80
CA TYR A 500 -30.17 13.96 -4.59
C TYR A 500 -31.23 12.89 -4.92
N VAL A 501 -30.83 11.66 -5.26
CA VAL A 501 -31.75 10.54 -5.49
C VAL A 501 -32.48 10.16 -4.20
N THR A 502 -31.79 10.17 -3.06
CA THR A 502 -32.39 9.94 -1.73
C THR A 502 -33.40 11.03 -1.37
N LEU A 503 -33.07 12.30 -1.62
CA LEU A 503 -33.96 13.44 -1.39
C LEU A 503 -35.20 13.38 -2.28
N LEU A 504 -35.05 13.03 -3.56
CA LEU A 504 -36.16 12.82 -4.48
C LEU A 504 -37.05 11.64 -4.04
N SER A 505 -36.46 10.54 -3.57
CA SER A 505 -37.19 9.40 -2.99
C SER A 505 -38.02 9.82 -1.78
N ALA A 506 -37.43 10.58 -0.85
CA ALA A 506 -38.13 11.11 0.32
C ALA A 506 -39.26 12.07 -0.08
N LEU A 507 -39.02 12.97 -1.04
CA LEU A 507 -40.03 13.92 -1.54
C LEU A 507 -41.24 13.22 -2.18
N LEU A 508 -41.04 12.07 -2.84
CA LEU A 508 -42.12 11.26 -3.42
C LEU A 508 -42.81 10.36 -2.38
N THR A 509 -42.07 9.90 -1.37
CA THR A 509 -42.56 8.97 -0.33
C THR A 509 -43.35 9.69 0.77
N ILE A 510 -42.94 10.90 1.18
CA ILE A 510 -43.63 11.66 2.24
C ILE A 510 -45.13 11.87 1.93
N PRO A 511 -45.55 12.26 0.71
CA PRO A 511 -46.97 12.34 0.38
C PRO A 511 -47.71 11.01 0.47
N VAL A 512 -47.06 9.88 0.16
CA VAL A 512 -47.67 8.53 0.31
C VAL A 512 -47.87 8.20 1.80
N LEU A 513 -46.88 8.48 2.66
CA LEU A 513 -47.00 8.33 4.12
C LEU A 513 -48.10 9.24 4.69
N VAL A 514 -48.24 10.47 4.20
CA VAL A 514 -49.32 11.39 4.62
C VAL A 514 -50.69 10.86 4.16
N MET A 515 -50.80 10.33 2.94
CA MET A 515 -52.06 9.74 2.45
C MET A 515 -52.44 8.44 3.17
N ALA A 516 -51.47 7.70 3.70
CA ALA A 516 -51.69 6.47 4.46
C ALA A 516 -52.01 6.70 5.95
N TRP A 517 -51.27 7.60 6.61
CA TRP A 517 -51.26 7.70 8.08
C TRP A 517 -51.93 8.96 8.64
N ALA A 518 -52.19 9.99 7.83
CA ALA A 518 -52.89 11.19 8.31
C ALA A 518 -54.43 11.00 8.22
N PRO A 519 -55.21 11.53 9.19
CA PRO A 519 -56.67 11.48 9.15
C PRO A 519 -57.22 12.47 8.11
N LEU A 520 -57.20 12.06 6.85
CA LEU A 520 -57.71 12.82 5.70
C LEU A 520 -59.21 12.53 5.45
N PRO A 521 -59.97 13.47 4.86
CA PRO A 521 -61.39 13.27 4.57
C PRO A 521 -61.60 12.18 3.52
N GLU A 522 -62.56 11.27 3.78
CA GLU A 522 -62.79 10.01 3.04
C GLU A 522 -62.83 10.17 1.51
N ARG A 523 -61.70 9.90 0.86
CA ARG A 523 -61.53 9.78 -0.59
C ARG A 523 -60.58 8.63 -0.93
N GLU A 524 -60.77 7.48 -0.28
CA GLU A 524 -59.86 6.32 -0.31
C GLU A 524 -59.39 5.95 -1.72
N LEU A 525 -60.28 5.95 -2.72
CA LEU A 525 -59.95 5.58 -4.10
C LEU A 525 -59.05 6.63 -4.79
N ALA A 526 -59.21 7.92 -4.45
CA ALA A 526 -58.34 8.99 -4.95
C ALA A 526 -56.95 8.95 -4.27
N TYR A 527 -56.89 8.70 -2.96
CA TYR A 527 -55.63 8.58 -2.24
C TYR A 527 -54.88 7.29 -2.59
N SER A 528 -55.58 6.18 -2.80
CA SER A 528 -55.00 4.91 -3.27
C SER A 528 -54.43 5.04 -4.69
N SER A 529 -55.15 5.68 -5.62
CA SER A 529 -54.64 5.88 -6.99
C SER A 529 -53.49 6.88 -7.07
N ALA A 530 -53.50 7.95 -6.27
CA ALA A 530 -52.35 8.85 -6.12
C ALA A 530 -51.13 8.14 -5.49
N SER A 531 -51.36 7.30 -4.48
CA SER A 531 -50.31 6.49 -3.84
C SER A 531 -49.71 5.47 -4.80
N LEU A 532 -50.53 4.79 -5.61
CA LEU A 532 -50.08 3.92 -6.69
C LEU A 532 -49.19 4.69 -7.69
N ALA A 533 -49.61 5.87 -8.14
CA ALA A 533 -48.82 6.67 -9.10
C ALA A 533 -47.45 7.07 -8.52
N LEU A 534 -47.40 7.60 -7.30
CA LEU A 534 -46.14 7.95 -6.62
C LEU A 534 -45.27 6.73 -6.34
N ALA A 535 -45.86 5.62 -5.88
CA ALA A 535 -45.14 4.36 -5.66
C ALA A 535 -44.57 3.79 -6.96
N THR A 536 -45.28 3.91 -8.08
CA THR A 536 -44.78 3.54 -9.41
C THR A 536 -43.53 4.36 -9.77
N ILE A 537 -43.55 5.68 -9.55
CA ILE A 537 -42.39 6.55 -9.82
C ILE A 537 -41.20 6.16 -8.91
N VAL A 538 -41.41 5.93 -7.61
CA VAL A 538 -40.35 5.47 -6.71
C VAL A 538 -39.79 4.11 -7.16
N GLN A 539 -40.66 3.16 -7.51
CA GLN A 539 -40.24 1.81 -7.87
C GLN A 539 -39.46 1.75 -9.21
N PHE A 540 -39.88 2.51 -10.23
CA PHE A 540 -39.26 2.45 -11.56
C PHE A 540 -38.20 3.53 -11.82
N VAL A 541 -38.22 4.67 -11.11
CA VAL A 541 -37.20 5.74 -11.27
C VAL A 541 -36.11 5.66 -10.20
N ILE A 542 -36.47 5.44 -8.92
CA ILE A 542 -35.49 5.38 -7.82
C ILE A 542 -34.92 3.95 -7.67
N ALA A 543 -35.78 2.93 -7.64
CA ALA A 543 -35.33 1.54 -7.53
C ALA A 543 -35.02 0.87 -8.90
N GLY A 544 -35.51 1.45 -10.01
CA GLY A 544 -35.24 1.02 -11.38
C GLY A 544 -33.77 0.67 -11.69
N PRO A 545 -32.79 1.51 -11.31
CA PRO A 545 -31.36 1.24 -11.52
C PRO A 545 -30.78 -0.01 -10.83
N PHE A 546 -31.48 -0.64 -9.87
CA PHE A 546 -31.04 -1.89 -9.23
C PHE A 546 -31.47 -3.13 -10.02
N TYR A 547 -32.63 -3.10 -10.69
CA TYR A 547 -33.12 -4.20 -11.51
C TYR A 547 -32.11 -4.72 -12.55
N PRO A 548 -31.55 -3.89 -13.46
CA PRO A 548 -30.62 -4.39 -14.47
C PRO A 548 -29.28 -4.82 -13.86
N LYS A 549 -28.89 -4.29 -12.69
CA LYS A 549 -27.67 -4.73 -11.98
C LYS A 549 -27.85 -6.14 -11.41
N ALA A 550 -28.89 -6.33 -10.59
CA ALA A 550 -29.21 -7.61 -9.98
C ALA A 550 -29.46 -8.71 -11.03
N LEU A 551 -30.20 -8.40 -12.10
CA LEU A 551 -30.44 -9.33 -13.21
C LEU A 551 -29.15 -9.66 -13.98
N LYS A 552 -28.30 -8.67 -14.32
CA LYS A 552 -27.03 -8.94 -15.01
C LYS A 552 -26.08 -9.77 -14.13
N ALA A 553 -25.98 -9.46 -12.83
CA ALA A 553 -25.13 -10.19 -11.89
C ALA A 553 -25.57 -11.66 -11.73
N LEU A 554 -26.88 -11.90 -11.62
CA LEU A 554 -27.43 -13.25 -11.51
C LEU A 554 -27.23 -14.06 -12.79
N VAL A 555 -27.52 -13.48 -13.97
CA VAL A 555 -27.50 -14.19 -15.26
C VAL A 555 -26.08 -14.38 -15.80
N PHE A 556 -25.27 -13.32 -15.87
CA PHE A 556 -23.94 -13.38 -16.50
C PHE A 556 -22.85 -13.79 -15.51
N SER A 557 -22.84 -13.23 -14.30
CA SER A 557 -21.79 -13.50 -13.30
C SER A 557 -22.07 -14.72 -12.41
N ARG A 558 -23.31 -15.22 -12.41
CA ARG A 558 -23.81 -16.26 -11.47
C ARG A 558 -23.56 -15.91 -10.00
N VAL A 559 -23.63 -14.62 -9.66
CA VAL A 559 -23.50 -14.10 -8.29
C VAL A 559 -24.84 -13.56 -7.82
N ILE A 560 -25.17 -13.87 -6.57
CA ILE A 560 -26.36 -13.35 -5.90
C ILE A 560 -25.93 -12.10 -5.11
N GLU A 561 -26.04 -10.93 -5.74
CA GLU A 561 -25.67 -9.64 -5.13
C GLU A 561 -26.71 -9.12 -4.13
N ILE A 562 -26.28 -8.22 -3.24
CA ILE A 562 -27.15 -7.54 -2.26
C ILE A 562 -28.28 -6.76 -2.94
N ASP A 563 -28.02 -6.16 -4.10
CA ASP A 563 -29.05 -5.45 -4.90
C ASP A 563 -30.21 -6.40 -5.31
N LEU A 564 -30.01 -7.73 -5.34
CA LEU A 564 -31.11 -8.68 -5.58
C LEU A 564 -32.09 -8.77 -4.41
N LEU A 565 -31.64 -8.69 -3.14
CA LEU A 565 -32.55 -8.64 -1.99
C LEU A 565 -33.44 -7.41 -2.06
N ILE A 566 -32.85 -6.25 -2.40
CA ILE A 566 -33.56 -4.99 -2.57
C ILE A 566 -34.59 -5.10 -3.71
N VAL A 567 -34.20 -5.66 -4.86
CA VAL A 567 -35.10 -5.87 -6.00
C VAL A 567 -36.24 -6.84 -5.64
N LEU A 568 -35.96 -7.96 -4.98
CA LEU A 568 -36.97 -8.94 -4.59
C LEU A 568 -37.95 -8.39 -3.54
N SER A 569 -37.46 -7.74 -2.47
CA SER A 569 -38.31 -7.20 -1.40
C SER A 569 -39.19 -6.04 -1.88
N THR A 570 -38.62 -5.09 -2.63
CA THR A 570 -39.38 -3.97 -3.19
C THR A 570 -40.42 -4.45 -4.20
N SER A 571 -40.05 -5.38 -5.10
CA SER A 571 -40.99 -5.92 -6.09
C SER A 571 -42.13 -6.70 -5.42
N ALA A 572 -41.86 -7.49 -4.38
CA ALA A 572 -42.89 -8.22 -3.65
C ALA A 572 -43.89 -7.27 -2.95
N ALA A 573 -43.39 -6.23 -2.26
CA ALA A 573 -44.24 -5.23 -1.61
C ALA A 573 -45.07 -4.42 -2.62
N TYR A 574 -44.46 -3.98 -3.72
CA TYR A 574 -45.12 -3.24 -4.78
C TYR A 574 -46.20 -4.07 -5.49
N ILE A 575 -45.86 -5.29 -5.95
CA ILE A 575 -46.79 -6.17 -6.67
C ILE A 575 -47.97 -6.58 -5.77
N PHE A 576 -47.72 -6.90 -4.49
CA PHE A 576 -48.80 -7.17 -3.54
C PHE A 576 -49.74 -5.97 -3.40
N SER A 577 -49.20 -4.76 -3.31
CA SER A 577 -50.00 -3.53 -3.18
C SER A 577 -50.84 -3.24 -4.43
N VAL A 578 -50.28 -3.44 -5.63
CA VAL A 578 -51.03 -3.33 -6.91
C VAL A 578 -52.16 -4.36 -6.97
N VAL A 579 -51.92 -5.61 -6.57
CA VAL A 579 -52.95 -6.65 -6.54
C VAL A 579 -54.05 -6.31 -5.51
N SER A 580 -53.67 -5.88 -4.30
CA SER A 580 -54.61 -5.48 -3.25
C SER A 580 -55.49 -4.29 -3.68
N PHE A 581 -54.90 -3.29 -4.34
CA PHE A 581 -55.65 -2.17 -4.93
C PHE A 581 -56.63 -2.64 -6.02
N GLY A 582 -56.23 -3.58 -6.88
CA GLY A 582 -57.15 -4.19 -7.86
C GLY A 582 -58.35 -4.87 -7.20
N TYR A 583 -58.13 -5.62 -6.12
CA TYR A 583 -59.19 -6.26 -5.33
C TYR A 583 -60.10 -5.23 -4.61
N PHE A 584 -59.52 -4.14 -4.10
CA PHE A 584 -60.26 -3.01 -3.53
C PHE A 584 -61.18 -2.34 -4.56
N VAL A 585 -60.67 -2.01 -5.76
CA VAL A 585 -61.46 -1.41 -6.85
C VAL A 585 -62.58 -2.33 -7.35
N VAL A 586 -62.40 -3.65 -7.26
CA VAL A 586 -63.43 -4.67 -7.58
C VAL A 586 -64.45 -4.86 -6.43
N GLY A 587 -64.33 -4.12 -5.32
CA GLY A 587 -65.25 -4.18 -4.18
C GLY A 587 -65.09 -5.44 -3.31
N LYS A 588 -63.91 -6.08 -3.38
CA LYS A 588 -63.54 -7.26 -2.57
C LYS A 588 -62.20 -7.02 -1.87
N PRO A 589 -62.12 -6.04 -0.94
CA PRO A 589 -60.87 -5.67 -0.28
C PRO A 589 -60.21 -6.84 0.43
N LEU A 590 -58.88 -6.89 0.40
CA LEU A 590 -58.09 -7.86 1.16
C LEU A 590 -57.93 -7.37 2.61
N SER A 591 -57.98 -8.30 3.57
CA SER A 591 -58.06 -8.02 5.02
C SER A 591 -56.90 -7.21 5.59
N THR A 592 -55.77 -7.13 4.89
CA THR A 592 -54.58 -6.36 5.30
C THR A 592 -54.42 -5.01 4.61
N GLY A 593 -55.32 -4.61 3.71
CA GLY A 593 -55.20 -3.36 2.96
C GLY A 593 -54.09 -3.35 1.91
N GLN A 594 -53.65 -2.15 1.53
CA GLN A 594 -52.64 -1.86 0.51
C GLN A 594 -51.33 -1.38 1.19
N PHE A 595 -50.15 -1.72 0.67
CA PHE A 595 -48.86 -1.42 1.30
C PHE A 595 -47.95 -0.50 0.45
N PHE A 596 -48.54 0.46 -0.26
CA PHE A 596 -47.77 1.43 -1.07
C PHE A 596 -46.83 2.29 -0.20
N GLU A 597 -47.25 2.63 1.02
CA GLU A 597 -46.41 3.22 2.07
C GLU A 597 -45.17 2.37 2.36
N THR A 598 -45.34 1.07 2.62
CA THR A 598 -44.25 0.14 2.96
C THR A 598 -43.24 0.05 1.82
N SER A 599 -43.73 -0.07 0.58
CA SER A 599 -42.86 -0.18 -0.60
C SER A 599 -42.04 1.09 -0.84
N THR A 600 -42.64 2.28 -0.65
CA THR A 600 -41.98 3.57 -0.88
C THR A 600 -41.06 3.97 0.27
N LEU A 601 -41.50 3.80 1.52
CA LEU A 601 -40.71 3.97 2.74
C LEU A 601 -39.46 3.11 2.71
N LEU A 602 -39.59 1.85 2.29
CA LEU A 602 -38.46 0.94 2.20
C LEU A 602 -37.39 1.41 1.19
N VAL A 603 -37.79 1.78 -0.04
CA VAL A 603 -36.84 2.29 -1.04
C VAL A 603 -36.11 3.52 -0.47
N THR A 604 -36.86 4.43 0.15
CA THR A 604 -36.28 5.64 0.77
C THR A 604 -35.32 5.32 1.91
N LEU A 605 -35.68 4.43 2.85
CA LEU A 605 -34.81 4.08 3.99
C LEU A 605 -33.52 3.36 3.56
N ILE A 606 -33.60 2.48 2.56
CA ILE A 606 -32.41 1.83 1.98
C ILE A 606 -31.54 2.87 1.24
N MET A 607 -32.13 3.86 0.56
CA MET A 607 -31.36 4.96 -0.04
C MET A 607 -30.69 5.84 1.02
N VAL A 608 -31.37 6.15 2.14
CA VAL A 608 -30.75 6.86 3.28
C VAL A 608 -29.58 6.05 3.85
N GLY A 609 -29.73 4.74 4.06
CA GLY A 609 -28.64 3.86 4.52
C GLY A 609 -27.42 3.89 3.58
N ARG A 610 -27.65 3.73 2.27
CA ARG A 610 -26.59 3.83 1.25
C ARG A 610 -25.95 5.21 1.19
N TRP A 611 -26.73 6.29 1.34
CA TRP A 611 -26.22 7.66 1.36
C TRP A 611 -25.35 7.93 2.59
N VAL A 612 -25.79 7.52 3.78
CA VAL A 612 -25.02 7.63 5.03
C VAL A 612 -23.72 6.82 4.94
N ALA A 613 -23.76 5.60 4.41
CA ALA A 613 -22.58 4.77 4.18
C ALA A 613 -21.59 5.41 3.19
N ALA A 614 -22.08 5.97 2.08
CA ALA A 614 -21.25 6.65 1.08
C ALA A 614 -20.63 7.95 1.64
N LEU A 615 -21.41 8.75 2.37
CA LEU A 615 -20.95 9.96 3.05
C LEU A 615 -19.90 9.65 4.12
N ALA A 616 -20.10 8.61 4.93
CA ALA A 616 -19.14 8.17 5.94
C ALA A 616 -17.82 7.69 5.31
N ARG A 617 -17.89 6.95 4.19
CA ARG A 617 -16.70 6.55 3.42
C ARG A 617 -15.97 7.76 2.84
N GLN A 618 -16.68 8.67 2.18
CA GLN A 618 -16.07 9.89 1.62
C GLN A 618 -15.39 10.73 2.70
N ARG A 619 -16.07 10.98 3.84
CA ARG A 619 -15.50 11.71 4.98
C ARG A 619 -14.24 11.02 5.53
N ALA A 620 -14.21 9.69 5.56
CA ALA A 620 -13.02 8.95 5.97
C ALA A 620 -11.84 9.20 5.01
N VAL A 621 -12.00 9.04 3.70
CA VAL A 621 -10.91 9.24 2.72
C VAL A 621 -10.48 10.73 2.64
N GLU A 622 -11.43 11.66 2.62
CA GLU A 622 -11.22 13.11 2.57
C GLU A 622 -10.37 13.59 3.77
N SER A 623 -10.72 13.16 4.98
CA SER A 623 -10.03 13.58 6.21
C SER A 623 -8.68 12.88 6.47
N ILE A 624 -8.14 12.22 5.44
CA ILE A 624 -6.88 11.46 5.41
C ILE A 624 -6.07 11.85 4.14
N SER A 625 -6.47 12.91 3.43
CA SER A 625 -5.76 13.42 2.26
C SER A 625 -4.49 14.18 2.67
N ILE A 626 -3.38 13.45 2.86
CA ILE A 626 -2.06 14.02 3.25
C ILE A 626 -1.57 15.05 2.22
N ARG A 627 -2.00 14.91 0.95
CA ARG A 627 -1.79 15.89 -0.14
C ARG A 627 -2.28 17.31 0.23
N SER A 628 -3.27 17.45 1.13
CA SER A 628 -3.76 18.78 1.57
C SER A 628 -2.87 19.49 2.59
N LEU A 629 -1.76 18.88 3.04
CA LEU A 629 -0.80 19.53 3.94
C LEU A 629 0.20 20.43 3.20
N GLN A 630 0.31 20.28 1.87
CA GLN A 630 1.25 20.99 1.02
C GLN A 630 0.80 22.44 0.75
N ALA A 631 1.72 23.40 0.75
CA ALA A 631 1.40 24.77 0.36
C ALA A 631 1.24 24.90 -1.16
N SER A 632 0.21 25.63 -1.60
CA SER A 632 -0.08 25.85 -3.03
C SER A 632 0.74 26.95 -3.69
N THR A 633 1.37 27.82 -2.91
CA THR A 633 2.26 28.89 -3.40
C THR A 633 3.62 28.83 -2.74
N ALA A 634 4.62 29.45 -3.38
CA ALA A 634 5.98 29.58 -2.89
C ALA A 634 6.52 30.97 -3.25
N ILE A 635 7.32 31.57 -2.38
CA ILE A 635 8.02 32.84 -2.65
C ILE A 635 9.37 32.50 -3.26
N LEU A 636 9.48 32.57 -4.59
CA LEU A 636 10.74 32.39 -5.31
C LEU A 636 11.64 33.61 -5.05
N ILE A 637 12.94 33.35 -4.83
CA ILE A 637 13.99 34.37 -4.87
C ILE A 637 14.72 34.20 -6.21
N ASP A 638 14.68 35.22 -7.05
CA ASP A 638 15.46 35.23 -8.29
C ASP A 638 16.96 35.40 -7.98
N LYS A 639 17.81 34.60 -8.66
CA LYS A 639 19.26 34.63 -8.50
C LYS A 639 19.92 35.83 -9.16
N GLU A 640 19.31 36.37 -10.21
CA GLU A 640 19.91 37.45 -11.01
C GLU A 640 19.53 38.83 -10.48
N SER A 641 18.24 39.05 -10.18
CA SER A 641 17.75 40.33 -9.63
C SER A 641 17.67 40.38 -8.10
N GLY A 642 17.74 39.25 -7.39
CA GLY A 642 17.49 39.18 -5.95
C GLY A 642 16.04 39.47 -5.54
N THR A 643 15.10 39.58 -6.49
CA THR A 643 13.70 39.92 -6.21
C THR A 643 12.89 38.74 -5.71
N GLU A 644 11.91 39.03 -4.85
CA GLU A 644 10.97 38.05 -4.29
C GLU A 644 9.68 38.05 -5.10
N ARG A 645 9.29 36.89 -5.65
CA ARG A 645 8.07 36.70 -6.44
C ARG A 645 7.26 35.51 -5.90
N GLU A 646 6.02 35.74 -5.49
CA GLU A 646 5.09 34.63 -5.23
C GLU A 646 4.68 33.95 -6.53
N ILE A 647 4.78 32.62 -6.57
CA ILE A 647 4.38 31.75 -7.67
C ILE A 647 3.53 30.59 -7.15
N ASP A 648 2.75 29.96 -8.03
CA ASP A 648 2.17 28.64 -7.75
C ASP A 648 3.31 27.63 -7.52
N ALA A 649 3.21 26.81 -6.48
CA ALA A 649 4.27 25.86 -6.14
C ALA A 649 4.60 24.93 -7.32
N ARG A 650 3.62 24.56 -8.16
CA ARG A 650 3.82 23.70 -9.34
C ARG A 650 4.74 24.31 -10.41
N LEU A 651 5.11 25.59 -10.30
CA LEU A 651 6.08 26.28 -11.16
C LEU A 651 7.49 26.35 -10.56
N LEU A 652 7.73 25.72 -9.41
CA LEU A 652 9.09 25.48 -8.91
C LEU A 652 9.83 24.47 -9.80
N GLN A 653 11.13 24.67 -9.98
CA GLN A 653 12.00 23.81 -10.79
C GLN A 653 13.37 23.58 -10.12
N TYR A 654 14.13 22.60 -10.62
CA TYR A 654 15.43 22.26 -10.04
C TYR A 654 16.40 23.43 -10.07
N GLY A 655 17.12 23.60 -8.95
CA GLY A 655 18.03 24.72 -8.74
C GLY A 655 17.36 26.01 -8.26
N ASP A 656 16.03 26.10 -8.15
CA ASP A 656 15.35 27.23 -7.52
C ASP A 656 15.74 27.41 -6.05
N THR A 657 15.51 28.61 -5.53
CA THR A 657 15.67 28.94 -4.11
C THR A 657 14.47 29.78 -3.68
N PHE A 658 13.81 29.39 -2.60
CA PHE A 658 12.57 29.98 -2.13
C PHE A 658 12.69 30.45 -0.68
N LYS A 659 11.90 31.47 -0.34
CA LYS A 659 11.81 32.04 1.01
C LYS A 659 10.68 31.37 1.77
N VAL A 660 10.94 31.02 3.03
CA VAL A 660 9.95 30.54 3.99
C VAL A 660 9.80 31.61 5.07
N LEU A 661 8.57 32.08 5.27
CA LEU A 661 8.23 33.12 6.23
C LEU A 661 7.82 32.49 7.58
N PRO A 662 7.82 33.27 8.68
CA PRO A 662 7.37 32.78 9.97
C PRO A 662 5.93 32.30 9.93
N ASP A 663 5.61 31.25 10.70
CA ASP A 663 4.28 30.62 10.79
C ASP A 663 3.70 30.08 9.46
N THR A 664 4.52 29.96 8.40
CA THR A 664 4.10 29.42 7.09
C THR A 664 4.49 27.97 6.86
N ARG A 665 3.70 27.26 6.03
CA ARG A 665 4.00 25.88 5.58
C ARG A 665 5.10 25.87 4.53
N ILE A 666 6.05 24.96 4.67
CA ILE A 666 7.11 24.73 3.69
C ILE A 666 6.51 24.09 2.41
N PRO A 667 6.71 24.65 1.19
CA PRO A 667 6.02 24.17 -0.02
C PRO A 667 6.57 22.86 -0.61
N THR A 668 7.87 22.60 -0.46
CA THR A 668 8.53 21.38 -0.93
C THR A 668 9.83 21.12 -0.18
N ASP A 669 10.41 19.92 -0.31
CA ASP A 669 11.63 19.55 0.41
C ASP A 669 12.86 20.30 -0.12
N GLY A 670 13.74 20.70 0.80
CA GLY A 670 14.89 21.55 0.46
C GLY A 670 15.97 21.62 1.53
N THR A 671 17.06 22.32 1.21
CA THR A 671 18.18 22.57 2.11
C THR A 671 18.24 24.05 2.50
N VAL A 672 18.31 24.36 3.79
CA VAL A 672 18.47 25.75 4.28
C VAL A 672 19.82 26.30 3.81
N VAL A 673 19.79 27.45 3.13
CA VAL A 673 20.97 28.17 2.63
C VAL A 673 21.35 29.29 3.60
N THR A 674 20.37 30.09 4.03
CA THR A 674 20.54 31.16 5.03
C THR A 674 19.32 31.26 5.94
N GLY A 675 19.50 31.87 7.11
CA GLY A 675 18.51 31.90 8.18
C GLY A 675 18.54 30.64 9.06
N SER A 676 17.75 30.69 10.13
CA SER A 676 17.57 29.61 11.10
C SER A 676 16.22 29.76 11.78
N SER A 677 15.56 28.65 12.10
CA SER A 677 14.24 28.62 12.71
C SER A 677 13.99 27.29 13.40
N GLU A 678 13.04 27.26 14.34
CA GLU A 678 12.40 26.02 14.77
C GLU A 678 11.32 25.63 13.75
N VAL A 679 11.21 24.35 13.41
CA VAL A 679 10.19 23.85 12.47
C VAL A 679 9.34 22.77 13.13
N ASP A 680 8.02 22.96 13.11
CA ASP A 680 7.04 21.97 13.54
C ASP A 680 6.79 20.94 12.44
N GLU A 681 7.41 19.76 12.59
CA GLU A 681 7.25 18.60 11.71
C GLU A 681 6.17 17.62 12.23
N SER A 682 5.40 18.00 13.27
CA SER A 682 4.47 17.12 14.01
C SER A 682 3.37 16.49 13.15
N MET A 683 2.98 17.11 12.04
CA MET A 683 1.97 16.58 11.12
C MET A 683 2.48 15.42 10.25
N LEU A 684 3.78 15.13 10.27
CA LEU A 684 4.44 14.10 9.44
C LEU A 684 5.23 13.11 10.30
N THR A 685 5.99 13.61 11.27
CA THR A 685 6.71 12.76 12.25
C THR A 685 5.76 12.28 13.35
N GLY A 686 4.78 13.11 13.75
CA GLY A 686 3.98 12.90 14.95
C GLY A 686 4.68 13.32 16.26
N GLU A 687 5.76 14.10 16.19
CA GLU A 687 6.46 14.63 17.37
C GLU A 687 6.05 16.08 17.69
N SER A 688 5.50 16.31 18.87
CA SER A 688 4.98 17.63 19.29
C SER A 688 6.05 18.62 19.78
N ARG A 689 7.32 18.42 19.42
CA ARG A 689 8.42 19.34 19.71
C ARG A 689 8.98 19.85 18.38
N PRO A 690 9.08 21.17 18.17
CA PRO A 690 9.76 21.72 17.01
C PRO A 690 11.22 21.25 16.92
N VAL A 691 11.73 21.16 15.69
CA VAL A 691 13.10 20.76 15.36
C VAL A 691 13.86 22.00 14.90
N GLU A 692 14.99 22.31 15.55
CA GLU A 692 15.87 23.41 15.13
C GLU A 692 16.46 23.14 13.73
N LYS A 693 16.42 24.16 12.86
CA LYS A 693 16.99 24.14 11.51
C LYS A 693 17.92 25.34 11.33
N TYR A 694 19.12 25.06 10.82
CA TYR A 694 20.20 26.01 10.56
C TYR A 694 20.79 25.76 9.15
N PRO A 695 21.67 26.61 8.60
CA PRO A 695 22.22 26.40 7.26
C PRO A 695 22.83 25.00 7.05
N LYS A 696 22.56 24.39 5.89
CA LYS A 696 22.77 22.96 5.54
C LYS A 696 21.76 21.97 6.12
N SER A 697 20.82 22.37 7.00
CA SER A 697 19.73 21.50 7.47
C SER A 697 18.72 21.21 6.35
N VAL A 698 18.13 20.02 6.37
CA VAL A 698 17.02 19.65 5.48
C VAL A 698 15.68 20.02 6.10
N VAL A 699 14.77 20.55 5.28
CA VAL A 699 13.38 20.87 5.64
C VAL A 699 12.41 20.08 4.77
N ILE A 700 11.28 19.69 5.36
CA ILE A 700 10.30 18.76 4.78
C ILE A 700 9.01 19.51 4.42
N ALA A 701 8.47 19.24 3.23
CA ALA A 701 7.22 19.81 2.72
C ALA A 701 6.04 19.65 3.69
N GLY A 702 5.22 20.69 3.86
CA GLY A 702 4.02 20.72 4.71
C GLY A 702 4.27 20.91 6.21
N SER A 703 5.51 20.77 6.67
CA SER A 703 5.95 21.19 8.00
C SER A 703 5.74 22.70 8.16
N ILE A 704 5.45 23.15 9.38
CA ILE A 704 5.18 24.56 9.68
C ILE A 704 6.48 25.18 10.20
N ASN A 705 6.95 26.23 9.52
CA ASN A 705 8.07 27.02 10.01
C ASN A 705 7.62 27.87 11.19
N GLY A 706 8.40 27.90 12.28
CA GLY A 706 8.19 28.74 13.45
C GLY A 706 8.63 30.19 13.22
N PRO A 707 9.21 30.87 14.24
CA PRO A 707 9.36 32.34 14.22
C PRO A 707 10.47 32.89 13.30
N GLY A 708 11.39 32.06 12.80
CA GLY A 708 12.51 32.49 11.97
C GLY A 708 12.19 32.62 10.48
N VAL A 709 12.92 33.45 9.75
CA VAL A 709 12.90 33.48 8.28
C VAL A 709 13.99 32.54 7.76
N MET A 710 13.68 31.71 6.76
CA MET A 710 14.65 30.82 6.12
C MET A 710 14.64 30.98 4.60
N THR A 711 15.83 30.91 4.00
CA THR A 711 16.01 30.80 2.55
C THR A 711 16.43 29.37 2.23
N VAL A 712 15.65 28.69 1.40
CA VAL A 712 15.74 27.24 1.17
C VAL A 712 16.00 26.96 -0.31
N ARG A 713 17.04 26.18 -0.61
CA ARG A 713 17.28 25.65 -1.96
C ARG A 713 16.40 24.41 -2.16
N LEU A 714 15.74 24.33 -3.31
CA LEU A 714 14.90 23.18 -3.65
C LEU A 714 15.75 21.92 -3.81
N ASN A 715 15.38 20.84 -3.11
CA ASN A 715 15.97 19.50 -3.27
C ASN A 715 15.04 18.60 -4.11
N ARG A 716 13.74 18.61 -3.80
CA ARG A 716 12.72 17.79 -4.47
C ARG A 716 11.56 18.66 -4.96
N LEU A 717 10.98 18.31 -6.11
CA LEU A 717 9.87 19.06 -6.70
C LEU A 717 8.54 18.79 -5.99
N PRO A 718 7.58 19.72 -6.00
CA PRO A 718 6.25 19.54 -5.41
C PRO A 718 5.47 18.29 -5.86
N GLY A 719 5.75 17.76 -7.05
CA GLY A 719 5.16 16.52 -7.58
C GLY A 719 5.89 15.23 -7.18
N ASP A 720 7.05 15.33 -6.55
CA ASP A 720 7.93 14.21 -6.17
C ASP A 720 8.67 14.57 -4.86
N ASN A 721 7.93 14.91 -3.81
CA ASN A 721 8.47 15.23 -2.48
C ASN A 721 7.95 14.27 -1.41
N THR A 722 8.36 14.49 -0.17
CA THR A 722 8.01 13.66 0.99
C THR A 722 6.50 13.53 1.17
N ILE A 723 5.70 14.60 0.98
CA ILE A 723 4.23 14.50 1.00
C ILE A 723 3.72 13.57 -0.11
N HIS A 724 4.26 13.71 -1.32
CA HIS A 724 3.83 12.88 -2.45
C HIS A 724 4.17 11.40 -2.22
N ALA A 725 5.38 11.10 -1.75
CA ALA A 725 5.80 9.74 -1.42
C ALA A 725 4.92 9.13 -0.31
N ILE A 726 4.65 9.89 0.76
CA ILE A 726 3.74 9.49 1.84
C ILE A 726 2.32 9.23 1.31
N ALA A 727 1.80 10.12 0.46
CA ALA A 727 0.48 9.96 -0.14
C ALA A 727 0.40 8.72 -1.04
N ALA A 728 1.42 8.47 -1.87
CA ALA A 728 1.49 7.29 -2.73
C ALA A 728 1.52 5.98 -1.92
N MET A 729 2.30 5.91 -0.83
CA MET A 729 2.32 4.76 0.08
C MET A 729 0.97 4.53 0.79
N VAL A 730 0.30 5.61 1.22
CA VAL A 730 -1.05 5.53 1.82
C VAL A 730 -2.12 5.17 0.78
N ASP A 731 -1.91 5.51 -0.49
CA ASP A 731 -2.76 5.08 -1.61
C ASP A 731 -2.55 3.59 -1.94
N GLU A 732 -1.31 3.07 -1.90
CA GLU A 732 -1.02 1.63 -2.04
C GLU A 732 -1.77 0.79 -1.00
N ALA A 733 -1.83 1.23 0.26
CA ALA A 733 -2.58 0.54 1.30
C ALA A 733 -4.10 0.48 1.03
N LYS A 734 -4.65 1.46 0.30
CA LYS A 734 -6.05 1.44 -0.17
C LYS A 734 -6.28 0.50 -1.36
N LEU A 735 -5.21 0.03 -2.02
CA LEU A 735 -5.22 -0.92 -3.14
C LEU A 735 -5.02 -2.37 -2.70
N SER A 736 -4.28 -2.59 -1.61
CA SER A 736 -4.17 -3.92 -1.00
C SER A 736 -5.49 -4.37 -0.36
N LYS A 737 -5.92 -5.62 -0.63
CA LYS A 737 -7.08 -6.22 0.03
C LYS A 737 -6.64 -7.11 1.21
N PRO A 738 -7.22 -6.95 2.41
CA PRO A 738 -6.87 -7.74 3.58
C PRO A 738 -7.66 -9.06 3.62
N LYS A 739 -7.08 -10.11 4.20
CA LYS A 739 -7.71 -11.44 4.33
C LYS A 739 -9.06 -11.40 5.07
N LEU A 740 -9.23 -10.48 6.02
CA LEU A 740 -10.49 -10.27 6.73
C LEU A 740 -11.61 -9.61 5.89
N GLN A 741 -11.28 -8.93 4.78
CA GLN A 741 -12.26 -8.49 3.79
C GLN A 741 -12.71 -9.65 2.89
N ASP A 742 -11.80 -10.52 2.45
CA ASP A 742 -12.18 -11.74 1.71
C ASP A 742 -13.15 -12.61 2.51
N LEU A 743 -12.97 -12.67 3.84
CA LEU A 743 -13.92 -13.33 4.74
C LEU A 743 -15.28 -12.60 4.77
N ALA A 744 -15.32 -11.27 4.75
CA ALA A 744 -16.55 -10.48 4.69
C ALA A 744 -17.32 -10.75 3.40
N ASP A 745 -16.64 -10.65 2.25
CA ASP A 745 -17.23 -10.85 0.93
C ASP A 745 -17.68 -12.31 0.73
N ARG A 746 -16.90 -13.28 1.25
CA ARG A 746 -17.31 -14.69 1.28
C ARG A 746 -18.56 -14.90 2.13
N VAL A 747 -18.63 -14.34 3.35
CA VAL A 747 -19.82 -14.43 4.20
C VAL A 747 -21.04 -13.81 3.51
N ALA A 748 -20.89 -12.62 2.93
CA ALA A 748 -21.97 -11.96 2.18
C ALA A 748 -22.48 -12.81 1.01
N SER A 749 -21.58 -13.49 0.28
CA SER A 749 -21.94 -14.35 -0.87
C SER A 749 -22.80 -15.57 -0.50
N TYR A 750 -22.63 -16.14 0.70
CA TYR A 750 -23.50 -17.20 1.23
C TYR A 750 -24.74 -16.65 1.94
N PHE A 751 -24.66 -15.45 2.53
CA PHE A 751 -25.75 -14.87 3.31
C PHE A 751 -27.03 -14.70 2.49
N VAL A 752 -26.92 -14.17 1.26
CA VAL A 752 -28.11 -13.92 0.42
C VAL A 752 -28.89 -15.20 0.04
N PRO A 753 -28.28 -16.29 -0.49
CA PRO A 753 -29.03 -17.52 -0.75
C PRO A 753 -29.61 -18.15 0.53
N VAL A 754 -28.96 -18.04 1.69
CA VAL A 754 -29.52 -18.50 2.98
C VAL A 754 -30.77 -17.70 3.35
N VAL A 755 -30.75 -16.38 3.20
CA VAL A 755 -31.91 -15.49 3.42
C VAL A 755 -33.07 -15.86 2.50
N VAL A 756 -32.82 -16.07 1.20
CA VAL A 756 -33.87 -16.47 0.25
C VAL A 756 -34.48 -17.83 0.61
N ALA A 757 -33.66 -18.80 1.03
CA ALA A 757 -34.16 -20.09 1.53
C ALA A 757 -35.01 -19.93 2.81
N LEU A 758 -34.54 -19.14 3.78
CA LEU A 758 -35.29 -18.85 5.02
C LEU A 758 -36.62 -18.12 4.74
N THR A 759 -36.67 -17.23 3.75
CA THR A 759 -37.89 -16.58 3.28
C THR A 759 -38.91 -17.59 2.75
N ILE A 760 -38.48 -18.53 1.90
CA ILE A 760 -39.35 -19.58 1.35
C ILE A 760 -39.86 -20.51 2.46
N ILE A 761 -38.98 -20.91 3.38
CA ILE A 761 -39.34 -21.73 4.55
C ILE A 761 -40.36 -21.00 5.43
N THR A 762 -40.13 -19.72 5.73
CA THR A 762 -41.03 -18.86 6.51
C THR A 762 -42.41 -18.77 5.85
N PHE A 763 -42.45 -18.55 4.54
CA PHE A 763 -43.69 -18.50 3.77
C PHE A 763 -44.49 -19.81 3.89
N VAL A 764 -43.86 -20.96 3.61
CA VAL A 764 -44.52 -22.28 3.68
C VAL A 764 -45.02 -22.60 5.08
N ILE A 765 -44.23 -22.31 6.12
CA ILE A 765 -44.64 -22.51 7.52
C ILE A 765 -45.87 -21.66 7.87
N TRP A 766 -45.88 -20.37 7.51
CA TRP A 766 -47.00 -19.49 7.86
C TRP A 766 -48.28 -19.78 7.08
N VAL A 767 -48.20 -20.24 5.82
CA VAL A 767 -49.37 -20.78 5.10
C VAL A 767 -49.91 -22.02 5.83
N ALA A 768 -49.05 -22.98 6.18
CA ALA A 768 -49.46 -24.20 6.87
C ALA A 768 -50.09 -23.91 8.24
N VAL A 769 -49.49 -23.03 9.05
CA VAL A 769 -50.01 -22.62 10.37
C VAL A 769 -51.33 -21.84 10.24
N GLY A 770 -51.45 -20.95 9.25
CA GLY A 770 -52.68 -20.22 8.97
C GLY A 770 -53.86 -21.15 8.66
N MET A 771 -53.63 -22.14 7.79
CA MET A 771 -54.67 -23.11 7.41
C MET A 771 -54.98 -24.13 8.52
N THR A 772 -53.95 -24.73 9.14
CA THR A 772 -54.14 -25.90 10.04
C THR A 772 -54.37 -25.53 11.51
N VAL A 773 -53.77 -24.45 12.01
CA VAL A 773 -53.84 -24.07 13.43
C VAL A 773 -54.82 -22.92 13.65
N ARG A 774 -54.90 -21.98 12.70
CA ARG A 774 -55.76 -20.78 12.81
C ARG A 774 -57.10 -20.90 12.08
N GLY A 775 -57.29 -21.93 11.27
CA GLY A 775 -58.52 -22.15 10.50
C GLY A 775 -58.81 -21.08 9.44
N TYR A 776 -57.79 -20.32 9.02
CA TYR A 776 -57.95 -19.26 8.03
C TYR A 776 -58.14 -19.85 6.62
N GLY A 777 -58.95 -19.17 5.80
CA GLY A 777 -59.06 -19.48 4.38
C GLY A 777 -57.70 -19.35 3.68
N GLY A 778 -57.44 -20.17 2.66
CA GLY A 778 -56.12 -20.25 2.01
C GLY A 778 -55.59 -18.93 1.45
N SER A 779 -56.48 -18.03 1.02
CA SER A 779 -56.14 -16.65 0.63
C SER A 779 -55.57 -15.83 1.80
N GLU A 780 -56.25 -15.85 2.95
CA GLU A 780 -55.87 -15.09 4.15
C GLU A 780 -54.58 -15.62 4.77
N ALA A 781 -54.43 -16.96 4.84
CA ALA A 781 -53.18 -17.60 5.26
C ALA A 781 -52.00 -17.22 4.34
N THR A 782 -52.24 -17.14 3.02
CA THR A 782 -51.24 -16.70 2.03
C THR A 782 -50.88 -15.22 2.20
N ILE A 783 -51.87 -14.34 2.39
CA ILE A 783 -51.65 -12.92 2.65
C ILE A 783 -50.80 -12.72 3.91
N GLN A 784 -51.15 -13.37 5.02
CA GLN A 784 -50.37 -13.28 6.26
C GLN A 784 -48.93 -13.77 6.05
N ALA A 785 -48.74 -14.92 5.38
CA ALA A 785 -47.43 -15.49 5.07
C ALA A 785 -46.56 -14.60 4.16
N ILE A 786 -47.15 -13.92 3.16
CA ILE A 786 -46.45 -12.94 2.32
C ILE A 786 -45.87 -11.82 3.19
N THR A 787 -46.62 -11.29 4.15
CA THR A 787 -46.10 -10.20 5.01
C THR A 787 -44.89 -10.64 5.85
N TYR A 788 -44.86 -11.89 6.34
CA TYR A 788 -43.68 -12.43 7.03
C TYR A 788 -42.49 -12.62 6.09
N ALA A 789 -42.72 -13.24 4.92
CA ALA A 789 -41.70 -13.44 3.89
C ALA A 789 -41.05 -12.13 3.43
N ILE A 790 -41.88 -11.09 3.19
CA ILE A 790 -41.42 -9.73 2.90
C ILE A 790 -40.58 -9.19 4.07
N THR A 791 -41.06 -9.25 5.31
CA THR A 791 -40.31 -8.76 6.49
C THR A 791 -38.91 -9.40 6.58
N VAL A 792 -38.81 -10.73 6.36
CA VAL A 792 -37.53 -11.46 6.39
C VAL A 792 -36.56 -10.98 5.31
N LEU A 793 -37.01 -10.80 4.06
CA LEU A 793 -36.14 -10.28 2.98
C LEU A 793 -35.58 -8.89 3.31
N ILE A 794 -36.40 -8.01 3.90
CA ILE A 794 -36.06 -6.61 4.17
C ILE A 794 -35.01 -6.47 5.28
N VAL A 795 -35.29 -7.10 6.42
CA VAL A 795 -34.43 -7.03 7.62
C VAL A 795 -33.04 -7.62 7.35
N SER A 796 -32.94 -8.47 6.33
CA SER A 796 -31.74 -9.23 5.98
C SER A 796 -30.75 -8.50 5.06
N CYS A 797 -30.56 -7.17 5.11
CA CYS A 797 -29.40 -6.62 4.42
C CYS A 797 -28.09 -6.97 5.17
N PRO A 798 -27.08 -7.59 4.53
CA PRO A 798 -25.72 -7.68 5.08
C PRO A 798 -24.94 -6.36 4.88
N CYS A 799 -25.62 -5.23 4.66
CA CYS A 799 -25.03 -3.94 4.29
C CYS A 799 -23.91 -3.48 5.25
N ALA A 800 -24.10 -3.66 6.56
CA ALA A 800 -23.11 -3.35 7.58
C ALA A 800 -21.84 -4.23 7.51
N ILE A 801 -21.97 -5.50 7.08
CA ILE A 801 -20.86 -6.45 6.97
C ILE A 801 -19.86 -6.00 5.90
N GLY A 802 -20.35 -5.55 4.74
CA GLY A 802 -19.51 -5.05 3.64
C GLY A 802 -18.81 -3.72 3.92
N LEU A 803 -19.17 -3.02 5.00
CA LEU A 803 -18.52 -1.77 5.45
C LEU A 803 -17.55 -2.00 6.61
N ALA A 804 -17.74 -3.08 7.37
CA ALA A 804 -17.08 -3.36 8.65
C ALA A 804 -15.55 -3.35 8.59
N VAL A 805 -14.97 -3.80 7.48
CA VAL A 805 -13.51 -3.93 7.25
C VAL A 805 -12.92 -2.68 6.58
N PRO A 806 -13.31 -2.30 5.34
CA PRO A 806 -12.65 -1.21 4.62
C PRO A 806 -12.76 0.15 5.32
N MET A 807 -13.87 0.42 6.04
CA MET A 807 -14.02 1.68 6.76
C MET A 807 -13.06 1.80 7.95
N VAL A 808 -12.84 0.71 8.70
CA VAL A 808 -11.89 0.72 9.81
C VAL A 808 -10.46 0.86 9.29
N ILE A 809 -10.13 0.20 8.19
CA ILE A 809 -8.77 0.23 7.62
C ILE A 809 -8.41 1.61 7.08
N VAL A 810 -9.29 2.26 6.30
CA VAL A 810 -9.05 3.63 5.85
C VAL A 810 -8.78 4.56 7.03
N ILE A 811 -9.60 4.51 8.08
CA ILE A 811 -9.42 5.33 9.28
C ILE A 811 -8.14 4.94 10.06
N ALA A 812 -7.79 3.65 10.12
CA ALA A 812 -6.59 3.16 10.79
C ALA A 812 -5.31 3.65 10.10
N SER A 813 -5.24 3.58 8.76
CA SER A 813 -4.09 4.07 7.99
C SER A 813 -3.87 5.57 8.21
N GLY A 814 -4.95 6.37 8.23
CA GLY A 814 -4.83 7.81 8.51
C GLY A 814 -4.37 8.12 9.93
N VAL A 815 -4.97 7.48 10.94
CA VAL A 815 -4.58 7.69 12.35
C VAL A 815 -3.17 7.15 12.65
N ALA A 816 -2.67 6.20 11.87
CA ALA A 816 -1.28 5.76 11.91
C ALA A 816 -0.33 6.76 11.23
N ALA A 817 -0.70 7.28 10.05
CA ALA A 817 0.07 8.31 9.35
C ALA A 817 0.16 9.62 10.16
N GLU A 818 -0.94 10.05 10.81
CA GLU A 818 -1.00 11.14 11.81
C GLU A 818 -0.02 10.93 12.99
N ARG A 819 0.59 9.74 13.13
CA ARG A 819 1.55 9.37 14.18
C ARG A 819 2.94 9.03 13.64
N GLY A 820 3.18 9.18 12.33
CA GLY A 820 4.44 8.84 11.68
C GLY A 820 4.61 7.35 11.35
N ILE A 821 3.52 6.60 11.14
CA ILE A 821 3.54 5.17 10.81
C ILE A 821 2.71 4.95 9.55
N ILE A 822 3.37 4.65 8.44
CA ILE A 822 2.73 4.48 7.15
C ILE A 822 2.66 2.99 6.85
N PHE A 823 1.45 2.45 6.86
CA PHE A 823 1.19 1.15 6.25
C PHE A 823 1.08 1.34 4.74
N LYS A 824 1.81 0.53 3.97
CA LYS A 824 1.65 0.29 2.52
C LYS A 824 0.76 -0.91 2.23
N SER A 825 0.59 -1.83 3.19
CA SER A 825 -0.35 -2.95 3.08
C SER A 825 -1.41 -2.98 4.20
N ALA A 826 -2.66 -3.18 3.81
CA ALA A 826 -3.80 -3.38 4.70
C ALA A 826 -3.72 -4.73 5.45
N ASP A 827 -3.03 -5.71 4.87
CA ASP A 827 -2.73 -6.98 5.51
C ASP A 827 -1.80 -6.79 6.74
N ALA A 828 -0.80 -5.89 6.68
CA ALA A 828 0.01 -5.54 7.84
C ALA A 828 -0.83 -4.91 8.98
N ILE A 829 -1.84 -4.10 8.65
CA ILE A 829 -2.82 -3.58 9.63
C ILE A 829 -3.62 -4.72 10.26
N GLU A 830 -3.93 -5.81 9.54
CA GLU A 830 -4.61 -6.97 10.11
C GLU A 830 -3.68 -7.86 10.97
N VAL A 831 -2.43 -8.09 10.55
CA VAL A 831 -1.56 -9.11 11.17
C VAL A 831 -0.60 -8.60 12.23
N ALA A 832 -0.23 -7.31 12.29
CA ALA A 832 0.78 -6.82 13.26
C ALA A 832 0.39 -7.05 14.73
N HIS A 833 -0.90 -7.13 15.08
CA HIS A 833 -1.30 -7.48 16.46
C HIS A 833 -1.03 -8.93 16.86
N LYS A 834 -0.67 -9.79 15.90
CA LYS A 834 -0.36 -11.22 16.04
C LYS A 834 1.15 -11.50 16.02
N THR A 835 2.00 -10.48 15.88
CA THR A 835 3.48 -10.59 15.85
C THR A 835 3.99 -11.48 16.99
N SER A 836 4.73 -12.54 16.61
CA SER A 836 5.37 -13.47 17.54
C SER A 836 6.90 -13.36 17.53
N HIS A 837 7.48 -12.88 16.43
CA HIS A 837 8.91 -12.56 16.33
C HIS A 837 9.10 -11.14 15.81
N VAL A 838 10.03 -10.39 16.39
CA VAL A 838 10.62 -9.19 15.78
C VAL A 838 12.11 -9.48 15.57
N VAL A 839 12.54 -9.38 14.31
CA VAL A 839 13.92 -9.53 13.88
C VAL A 839 14.43 -8.15 13.50
N PHE A 840 15.51 -7.71 14.14
CA PHE A 840 16.15 -6.43 13.85
C PHE A 840 17.46 -6.64 13.09
N ASP A 841 17.76 -5.75 12.13
CA ASP A 841 19.17 -5.47 11.84
C ASP A 841 19.82 -4.67 12.99
N LYS A 842 21.14 -4.79 13.12
CA LYS A 842 21.93 -4.09 14.11
C LYS A 842 22.20 -2.63 13.71
N THR A 843 22.69 -2.40 12.49
CA THR A 843 23.45 -1.22 12.08
C THR A 843 22.54 -0.25 11.33
N GLY A 844 22.17 0.86 11.97
CA GLY A 844 21.16 1.80 11.45
C GLY A 844 19.74 1.50 11.94
N THR A 845 19.45 0.27 12.35
CA THR A 845 18.16 -0.09 12.96
C THR A 845 18.19 -0.05 14.50
N LEU A 846 18.90 -0.96 15.18
CA LEU A 846 19.04 -0.89 16.65
C LEU A 846 20.04 0.19 17.12
N THR A 847 20.96 0.58 16.25
CA THR A 847 21.91 1.67 16.45
C THR A 847 21.54 2.91 15.63
N ARG A 848 22.25 4.02 15.85
CA ARG A 848 22.12 5.26 15.08
C ARG A 848 22.85 5.23 13.73
N GLY A 849 23.55 4.15 13.38
CA GLY A 849 24.40 4.07 12.19
C GLY A 849 25.59 5.03 12.23
N LYS A 850 25.96 5.49 13.43
CA LYS A 850 26.99 6.51 13.68
C LYS A 850 28.10 5.89 14.51
N LEU A 851 29.13 5.43 13.81
CA LEU A 851 30.35 4.94 14.42
C LEU A 851 31.07 6.08 15.14
N SER A 852 31.52 5.81 16.34
CA SER A 852 32.40 6.65 17.16
C SER A 852 33.65 5.85 17.52
N VAL A 853 34.80 6.52 17.66
CA VAL A 853 36.00 5.90 18.21
C VAL A 853 35.83 5.82 19.73
N VAL A 854 35.84 4.61 20.28
CA VAL A 854 35.72 4.34 21.73
C VAL A 854 37.03 3.86 22.37
N GLY A 855 37.98 3.40 21.55
CA GLY A 855 39.35 3.11 21.95
C GLY A 855 40.30 3.38 20.79
N ASN A 856 41.53 3.79 21.10
CA ASN A 856 42.60 3.90 20.12
C ASN A 856 43.94 3.52 20.78
N GLU A 857 44.83 2.91 20.01
CA GLU A 857 46.18 2.53 20.40
C GLU A 857 47.13 2.93 19.26
N CYS A 858 48.02 3.88 19.52
CA CYS A 858 48.92 4.46 18.52
C CYS A 858 50.37 4.11 18.86
N VAL A 859 51.04 3.42 17.92
CA VAL A 859 52.47 3.05 18.04
C VAL A 859 53.37 4.21 17.61
N ASP A 860 52.88 5.07 16.73
CA ASP A 860 53.66 6.15 16.08
C ASP A 860 52.72 7.33 15.73
N GLU A 861 52.59 8.30 16.65
CA GLU A 861 51.68 9.46 16.47
C GLU A 861 52.10 10.38 15.31
N ASP A 862 53.39 10.45 14.99
CA ASP A 862 53.94 11.25 13.88
C ASP A 862 53.39 10.79 12.50
N LYS A 863 52.76 9.62 12.41
CA LYS A 863 52.14 9.11 11.17
C LYS A 863 50.64 9.37 11.08
N LEU A 864 49.99 9.89 12.12
CA LEU A 864 48.55 10.17 12.09
C LEU A 864 48.12 11.23 11.03
N PRO A 865 48.94 12.24 10.65
CA PRO A 865 48.66 13.09 9.49
C PRO A 865 48.52 12.33 8.16
N LEU A 866 49.25 11.22 7.99
CA LEU A 866 49.15 10.34 6.81
C LEU A 866 47.84 9.55 6.84
N LEU A 867 47.46 9.03 8.03
CA LEU A 867 46.19 8.34 8.20
C LEU A 867 45.01 9.28 7.90
N LEU A 868 45.05 10.51 8.41
CA LEU A 868 43.99 11.50 8.17
C LEU A 868 43.81 11.79 6.67
N GLY A 869 44.90 12.00 5.92
CA GLY A 869 44.84 12.17 4.46
C GLY A 869 44.28 10.94 3.72
N LEU A 870 44.44 9.74 4.28
CA LEU A 870 43.94 8.48 3.72
C LEU A 870 42.43 8.28 3.95
N VAL A 871 41.88 8.82 5.04
CA VAL A 871 40.45 8.67 5.40
C VAL A 871 39.58 9.89 5.09
N GLU A 872 40.14 11.11 5.03
CA GLU A 872 39.37 12.36 4.92
C GLU A 872 38.41 12.42 3.71
N ASN A 873 38.87 11.96 2.55
CA ASN A 873 38.06 11.98 1.32
C ASN A 873 37.16 10.73 1.16
N SER A 874 37.20 9.79 2.11
CA SER A 874 36.45 8.54 2.06
C SER A 874 35.07 8.69 2.73
N ARG A 875 34.00 8.49 1.96
CA ARG A 875 32.60 8.54 2.45
C ARG A 875 32.18 7.33 3.28
N HIS A 876 33.08 6.38 3.55
CA HIS A 876 32.75 5.17 4.31
C HIS A 876 32.59 5.50 5.81
N PRO A 877 31.56 5.02 6.53
CA PRO A 877 31.28 5.44 7.92
C PRO A 877 32.47 5.28 8.87
N VAL A 878 33.25 4.21 8.74
CA VAL A 878 34.49 3.99 9.52
C VAL A 878 35.52 5.10 9.26
N SER A 879 35.73 5.46 7.99
CA SER A 879 36.67 6.51 7.59
C SER A 879 36.23 7.88 8.10
N VAL A 880 34.93 8.19 8.02
CA VAL A 880 34.35 9.45 8.52
C VAL A 880 34.52 9.56 10.03
N ALA A 881 34.29 8.48 10.78
CA ALA A 881 34.45 8.44 12.23
C ALA A 881 35.91 8.65 12.68
N VAL A 882 36.87 7.97 12.02
CA VAL A 882 38.31 8.16 12.30
C VAL A 882 38.78 9.55 11.87
N ALA A 883 38.32 10.06 10.71
CA ALA A 883 38.66 11.40 10.24
C ALA A 883 38.13 12.51 11.16
N ALA A 884 36.94 12.34 11.74
CA ALA A 884 36.40 13.24 12.75
C ALA A 884 37.22 13.20 14.04
N HIS A 885 37.48 12.01 14.58
CA HIS A 885 38.27 11.82 15.80
C HIS A 885 39.68 12.44 15.71
N LEU A 886 40.38 12.22 14.60
CA LEU A 886 41.71 12.82 14.35
C LEU A 886 41.64 14.36 14.27
N LYS A 887 40.57 14.92 13.70
CA LYS A 887 40.37 16.38 13.62
C LYS A 887 39.98 17.01 14.95
N ASP A 888 39.19 16.33 15.77
CA ASP A 888 38.81 16.78 17.12
C ASP A 888 40.03 16.78 18.08
N ILE A 889 41.01 15.89 17.85
CA ILE A 889 42.33 15.88 18.51
C ILE A 889 43.26 16.98 17.95
N GLY A 890 42.89 17.65 16.85
CA GLY A 890 43.63 18.77 16.27
C GLY A 890 44.72 18.39 15.26
N ILE A 891 44.73 17.16 14.77
CA ILE A 891 45.75 16.66 13.82
C ILE A 891 45.52 17.31 12.45
N MET A 892 46.58 17.90 11.88
CA MET A 892 46.53 18.52 10.56
C MET A 892 46.64 17.48 9.43
N THR A 893 45.90 17.70 8.35
CA THR A 893 45.82 16.81 7.18
C THR A 893 47.11 16.84 6.36
N LEU A 894 47.70 15.69 6.02
CA LEU A 894 48.75 15.65 4.99
C LEU A 894 48.15 15.29 3.62
N THR A 895 48.46 16.08 2.58
CA THR A 895 48.07 15.77 1.20
C THR A 895 48.80 14.53 0.70
N ILE A 896 48.06 13.49 0.32
CA ILE A 896 48.59 12.24 -0.24
C ILE A 896 47.89 11.85 -1.55
N PRO A 897 48.47 10.97 -2.39
CA PRO A 897 47.85 10.50 -3.63
C PRO A 897 46.50 9.80 -3.40
N GLU A 898 45.56 10.02 -4.32
CA GLU A 898 44.15 9.61 -4.24
C GLU A 898 44.00 8.13 -3.80
N PRO A 899 43.43 7.86 -2.60
CA PRO A 899 43.45 6.54 -2.01
C PRO A 899 42.44 5.58 -2.66
N LYS A 900 42.91 4.39 -3.04
CA LYS A 900 42.09 3.35 -3.65
C LYS A 900 41.26 2.64 -2.59
N SER A 901 39.95 2.86 -2.63
CA SER A 901 38.99 2.10 -1.81
C SER A 901 38.83 0.67 -2.33
N LEU A 902 38.79 -0.29 -1.39
CA LEU A 902 38.62 -1.72 -1.64
C LEU A 902 37.45 -2.24 -0.79
N THR A 903 36.34 -2.58 -1.45
CA THR A 903 35.11 -3.07 -0.81
C THR A 903 35.37 -4.27 0.10
N GLY A 904 34.81 -4.25 1.31
CA GLY A 904 35.01 -5.31 2.31
C GLY A 904 36.42 -5.37 2.93
N LYS A 905 37.29 -4.37 2.66
CA LYS A 905 38.69 -4.35 3.11
C LYS A 905 39.09 -3.04 3.77
N GLY A 906 39.09 -1.94 3.03
CA GLY A 906 39.64 -0.66 3.49
C GLY A 906 40.12 0.23 2.34
N VAL A 907 41.13 1.06 2.60
CA VAL A 907 41.79 1.96 1.65
C VAL A 907 43.29 1.65 1.56
N GLU A 908 43.88 1.68 0.37
CA GLU A 908 45.34 1.72 0.18
C GLU A 908 45.80 2.81 -0.79
N THR A 909 46.98 3.38 -0.53
CA THR A 909 47.70 4.26 -1.47
C THR A 909 49.21 4.01 -1.35
N THR A 910 49.99 4.56 -2.28
CA THR A 910 51.45 4.49 -2.26
C THR A 910 52.02 5.91 -2.20
N LEU A 911 52.84 6.21 -1.19
CA LEU A 911 53.48 7.50 -1.01
C LEU A 911 54.99 7.34 -1.16
N GLY A 912 55.53 7.79 -2.30
CA GLY A 912 56.93 7.50 -2.67
C GLY A 912 57.13 6.00 -2.84
N SER A 913 57.97 5.40 -2.00
CA SER A 913 58.19 3.94 -1.95
C SER A 913 57.35 3.21 -0.89
N GLN A 914 56.66 3.93 0.00
CA GLN A 914 55.95 3.33 1.14
C GLN A 914 54.49 3.01 0.77
N LYS A 915 54.01 1.82 1.15
CA LYS A 915 52.63 1.40 0.95
C LYS A 915 51.79 1.64 2.20
N LEU A 916 50.88 2.60 2.12
CA LEU A 916 49.95 2.98 3.19
C LEU A 916 48.66 2.16 3.04
N ARG A 917 48.20 1.52 4.11
CA ARG A 917 46.93 0.76 4.11
C ARG A 917 46.18 0.96 5.42
N ALA A 918 44.89 1.26 5.35
CA ALA A 918 44.03 1.28 6.54
C ALA A 918 42.70 0.55 6.27
N GLY A 919 42.26 -0.31 7.19
CA GLY A 919 41.12 -1.20 6.96
C GLY A 919 40.87 -2.18 8.10
N ASN A 920 40.08 -3.21 7.84
CA ASN A 920 39.81 -4.25 8.84
C ASN A 920 41.05 -5.13 9.10
N SER A 921 41.17 -5.62 10.35
CA SER A 921 42.30 -6.45 10.80
C SER A 921 42.46 -7.74 9.98
N ARG A 922 41.35 -8.28 9.43
CA ARG A 922 41.35 -9.52 8.64
C ARG A 922 42.02 -9.39 7.27
N TRP A 923 41.89 -8.24 6.60
CA TRP A 923 42.59 -7.98 5.34
C TRP A 923 44.08 -7.69 5.56
N LEU A 924 44.42 -7.08 6.69
CA LEU A 924 45.79 -6.71 7.05
C LEU A 924 46.56 -7.84 7.76
N ASN A 925 45.92 -9.00 7.99
CA ASN A 925 46.44 -10.14 8.75
C ASN A 925 46.88 -9.80 10.19
N LEU A 926 46.17 -8.88 10.84
CA LEU A 926 46.45 -8.38 12.19
C LEU A 926 45.42 -8.81 13.25
N SER A 927 44.53 -9.75 12.93
CA SER A 927 43.45 -10.17 13.85
C SER A 927 43.97 -10.74 15.17
N ASP A 928 45.15 -11.36 15.16
CA ASP A 928 45.78 -11.99 16.31
C ASP A 928 46.87 -11.11 16.96
N HIS A 929 46.98 -9.85 16.55
CA HIS A 929 47.96 -8.89 17.09
C HIS A 929 47.55 -8.42 18.50
N GLU A 930 48.53 -8.27 19.40
CA GLU A 930 48.29 -7.97 20.83
C GLU A 930 47.49 -6.67 21.06
N LEU A 931 47.74 -5.63 20.26
CA LEU A 931 46.97 -4.36 20.29
C LEU A 931 45.56 -4.44 19.67
N VAL A 932 45.26 -5.50 18.91
CA VAL A 932 43.99 -5.66 18.17
C VAL A 932 43.01 -6.57 18.93
N GLN A 933 43.52 -7.64 19.52
CA GLN A 933 42.72 -8.61 20.27
C GLN A 933 41.86 -8.00 21.40
N PRO A 934 42.35 -7.07 22.26
CA PRO A 934 41.53 -6.43 23.29
C PRO A 934 40.31 -5.69 22.74
N MET A 935 40.45 -4.99 21.61
CA MET A 935 39.35 -4.26 20.98
C MET A 935 38.34 -5.18 20.30
N LEU A 936 38.79 -6.31 19.73
CA LEU A 936 37.91 -7.37 19.21
C LEU A 936 37.11 -8.04 20.34
N VAL A 937 37.76 -8.33 21.47
CA VAL A 937 37.12 -8.92 22.67
C VAL A 937 36.11 -7.96 23.30
N GLN A 938 36.36 -6.64 23.26
CA GLN A 938 35.40 -5.60 23.66
C GLN A 938 34.23 -5.41 22.66
N GLY A 939 34.18 -6.18 21.56
CA GLY A 939 33.12 -6.10 20.57
C GLY A 939 33.15 -4.82 19.73
N CYS A 940 34.33 -4.21 19.55
CA CYS A 940 34.49 -3.06 18.67
C CYS A 940 34.72 -3.50 17.22
N THR A 941 34.26 -2.68 16.27
CA THR A 941 34.66 -2.76 14.86
C THR A 941 36.09 -2.20 14.75
N VAL A 942 37.08 -3.07 14.58
CA VAL A 942 38.49 -2.65 14.62
C VAL A 942 39.02 -2.23 13.25
N PHE A 943 39.56 -1.02 13.19
CA PHE A 943 40.21 -0.42 12.03
C PHE A 943 41.70 -0.23 12.32
N CYS A 944 42.56 -0.90 11.56
CA CYS A 944 44.01 -0.86 11.70
C CYS A 944 44.62 0.00 10.59
N PHE A 945 45.69 0.73 10.91
CA PHE A 945 46.53 1.47 9.96
C PHE A 945 47.94 0.89 9.93
N THR A 946 48.46 0.64 8.73
CA THR A 946 49.77 0.05 8.49
C THR A 946 50.57 0.83 7.45
N ILE A 947 51.89 0.78 7.60
CA ILE A 947 52.88 1.27 6.63
C ILE A 947 53.78 0.09 6.30
N ASP A 948 53.87 -0.29 5.02
CA ASP A 948 54.65 -1.45 4.55
C ASP A 948 54.31 -2.78 5.27
N ASN A 949 53.05 -2.90 5.68
CA ASN A 949 52.44 -3.95 6.52
C ASN A 949 52.83 -3.95 8.01
N GLU A 950 53.65 -3.00 8.48
CA GLU A 950 53.89 -2.79 9.91
C GLU A 950 52.74 -1.98 10.53
N LEU A 951 52.23 -2.38 11.69
CA LEU A 951 51.12 -1.71 12.39
C LEU A 951 51.57 -0.41 13.05
N LYS A 952 50.86 0.69 12.78
CA LYS A 952 51.15 2.02 13.34
C LYS A 952 50.02 2.59 14.22
N ALA A 953 48.76 2.26 13.96
CA ALA A 953 47.65 2.61 14.83
C ALA A 953 46.47 1.63 14.72
N VAL A 954 45.74 1.45 15.82
CA VAL A 954 44.50 0.67 15.92
C VAL A 954 43.40 1.56 16.48
N TYR A 955 42.23 1.54 15.84
CA TYR A 955 41.03 2.24 16.28
C TYR A 955 39.90 1.24 16.52
N GLY A 956 39.37 1.23 17.74
CA GLY A 956 38.17 0.48 18.11
C GLY A 956 36.96 1.38 17.95
N LEU A 957 36.12 1.09 16.95
CA LEU A 957 34.88 1.83 16.71
C LEU A 957 33.68 1.09 17.32
N GLN A 958 32.74 1.84 17.89
CA GLN A 958 31.44 1.32 18.30
C GLN A 958 30.32 2.22 17.76
N ASP A 959 29.21 1.60 17.38
CA ASP A 959 28.00 2.29 16.92
C ASP A 959 27.07 2.53 18.10
N GLU A 960 26.53 3.75 18.20
CA GLU A 960 25.73 4.16 19.36
C GLU A 960 24.32 3.52 19.30
N LEU A 961 23.90 2.86 20.38
CA LEU A 961 22.54 2.34 20.52
C LEU A 961 21.49 3.46 20.43
N ARG A 962 20.34 3.21 19.81
CA ARG A 962 19.21 4.15 19.90
C ARG A 962 18.72 4.21 21.35
N PRO A 963 18.39 5.40 21.89
CA PRO A 963 18.05 5.57 23.30
C PRO A 963 16.75 4.83 23.70
N ASP A 964 15.86 4.58 22.75
CA ASP A 964 14.61 3.84 22.92
C ASP A 964 14.73 2.33 22.61
N ALA A 965 15.91 1.84 22.21
CA ALA A 965 16.11 0.43 21.86
C ALA A 965 15.89 -0.50 23.05
N ALA A 966 16.47 -0.17 24.21
CA ALA A 966 16.35 -1.00 25.42
C ALA A 966 14.89 -1.09 25.91
N GLU A 967 14.19 0.05 26.03
CA GLU A 967 12.78 0.09 26.43
C GLU A 967 11.88 -0.65 25.41
N THR A 968 12.17 -0.50 24.11
CA THR A 968 11.40 -1.17 23.05
C THR A 968 11.58 -2.69 23.10
N VAL A 969 12.82 -3.18 23.20
CA VAL A 969 13.12 -4.62 23.28
C VAL A 969 12.52 -5.22 24.54
N GLU A 970 12.70 -4.60 25.70
CA GLU A 970 12.13 -5.06 26.97
C GLU A 970 10.59 -5.07 26.91
N THR A 971 9.96 -4.06 26.29
CA THR A 971 8.50 -4.00 26.11
C THR A 971 7.98 -5.04 25.12
N LEU A 972 8.74 -5.41 24.08
CA LEU A 972 8.41 -6.52 23.18
C LEU A 972 8.48 -7.87 23.92
N GLN A 973 9.55 -8.12 24.67
CA GLN A 973 9.72 -9.32 25.48
C GLN A 973 8.59 -9.45 26.54
N LYS A 974 8.26 -8.36 27.25
CA LYS A 974 7.12 -8.28 28.19
C LYS A 974 5.76 -8.54 27.54
N ARG A 975 5.63 -8.40 26.22
CA ARG A 975 4.42 -8.73 25.45
C ARG A 975 4.38 -10.19 24.97
N GLY A 976 5.41 -10.99 25.26
CA GLY A 976 5.56 -12.36 24.77
C GLY A 976 6.06 -12.45 23.33
N VAL A 977 6.71 -11.40 22.81
CA VAL A 977 7.29 -11.38 21.47
C VAL A 977 8.75 -11.80 21.56
N SER A 978 9.16 -12.79 20.75
CA SER A 978 10.56 -13.20 20.65
C SER A 978 11.35 -12.14 19.88
N VAL A 979 12.41 -11.61 20.47
CA VAL A 979 13.28 -10.62 19.83
C VAL A 979 14.55 -11.30 19.32
N HIS A 980 14.94 -10.98 18.09
CA HIS A 980 16.10 -11.52 17.39
C HIS A 980 16.95 -10.40 16.77
N VAL A 981 18.25 -10.64 16.60
CA VAL A 981 19.17 -9.73 15.89
C VAL A 981 19.89 -10.51 14.80
N VAL A 982 19.89 -9.98 13.57
CA VAL A 982 20.64 -10.53 12.44
C VAL A 982 21.45 -9.42 11.80
N SER A 983 22.75 -9.60 11.60
CA SER A 983 23.61 -8.54 11.04
C SER A 983 24.80 -9.10 10.27
N GLY A 984 25.34 -8.30 9.35
CA GLY A 984 26.59 -8.58 8.64
C GLY A 984 27.85 -8.38 9.48
N ASP A 985 27.73 -7.72 10.64
CA ASP A 985 28.83 -7.40 11.55
C ASP A 985 29.44 -8.62 12.26
N ASP A 986 30.64 -8.45 12.82
CA ASP A 986 31.37 -9.49 13.54
C ASP A 986 30.71 -9.94 14.85
N ASP A 987 30.87 -11.24 15.15
CA ASP A 987 30.22 -11.97 16.23
C ASP A 987 30.32 -11.27 17.61
N GLY A 988 31.51 -10.79 17.98
CA GLY A 988 31.73 -10.06 19.24
C GLY A 988 30.90 -8.78 19.34
N ALA A 989 30.78 -8.01 18.25
CA ALA A 989 30.00 -6.78 18.23
C ALA A 989 28.49 -7.04 18.33
N VAL A 990 27.99 -8.06 17.60
CA VAL A 990 26.55 -8.41 17.64
C VAL A 990 26.18 -9.04 18.99
N ARG A 991 27.01 -9.92 19.56
CA ARG A 991 26.77 -10.50 20.92
C ARG A 991 26.85 -9.44 22.02
N THR A 992 27.79 -8.51 21.93
CA THR A 992 27.90 -7.41 22.90
C THR A 992 26.62 -6.57 22.89
N LEU A 993 26.11 -6.20 21.71
CA LEU A 993 24.85 -5.48 21.57
C LEU A 993 23.65 -6.29 22.06
N ALA A 994 23.56 -7.58 21.72
CA ALA A 994 22.50 -8.46 22.19
C ALA A 994 22.49 -8.58 23.73
N SER A 995 23.65 -8.69 24.37
CA SER A 995 23.77 -8.74 25.83
C SER A 995 23.32 -7.43 26.50
N LYS A 996 23.71 -6.26 25.95
CA LYS A 996 23.25 -4.93 26.40
C LYS A 996 21.73 -4.77 26.31
N LEU A 997 21.08 -5.45 25.36
CA LEU A 997 19.63 -5.43 25.14
C LEU A 997 18.89 -6.65 25.75
N SER A 998 19.57 -7.51 26.53
CA SER A 998 18.99 -8.75 27.11
C SER A 998 18.33 -9.67 26.07
N ILE A 999 18.93 -9.82 24.89
CA ILE A 999 18.44 -10.68 23.81
C ILE A 999 19.12 -12.07 23.93
N PRO A 1000 18.37 -13.20 23.94
CA PRO A 1000 18.94 -14.55 24.06
C PRO A 1000 19.95 -14.87 22.95
N GLY A 1001 21.04 -15.56 23.29
CA GLY A 1001 22.11 -15.90 22.34
C GLY A 1001 21.63 -16.72 21.13
N ASP A 1002 20.68 -17.62 21.33
CA ASP A 1002 20.09 -18.45 20.26
C ASP A 1002 19.35 -17.62 19.19
N ASN A 1003 18.91 -16.42 19.55
CA ASN A 1003 18.21 -15.47 18.68
C ASN A 1003 19.15 -14.51 17.93
N VAL A 1004 20.47 -14.69 18.05
CA VAL A 1004 21.50 -13.81 17.47
C VAL A 1004 22.18 -14.46 16.27
N ARG A 1005 22.34 -13.70 15.17
CA ARG A 1005 23.14 -14.08 14.00
C ARG A 1005 24.04 -12.93 13.55
N SER A 1006 25.34 -13.19 13.52
CA SER A 1006 26.39 -12.30 13.01
C SER A 1006 26.84 -12.70 11.61
N ARG A 1007 27.67 -11.87 10.96
CA ARG A 1007 28.33 -12.17 9.67
C ARG A 1007 27.36 -12.63 8.55
N SER A 1008 26.09 -12.25 8.65
CA SER A 1008 24.99 -12.74 7.81
C SER A 1008 24.84 -11.88 6.54
N SER A 1009 24.89 -12.51 5.37
CA SER A 1009 24.61 -11.90 4.08
C SER A 1009 23.10 -11.64 3.88
N PRO A 1010 22.69 -10.92 2.81
CA PRO A 1010 21.28 -10.77 2.45
C PRO A 1010 20.56 -12.12 2.22
N ALA A 1011 21.26 -13.15 1.75
CA ALA A 1011 20.71 -14.50 1.62
C ALA A 1011 20.51 -15.16 2.99
N ASP A 1012 21.51 -15.12 3.87
CA ASP A 1012 21.40 -15.67 5.23
C ASP A 1012 20.28 -15.00 6.03
N LYS A 1013 20.10 -13.67 5.86
CA LYS A 1013 18.98 -12.91 6.44
C LYS A 1013 17.63 -13.45 5.97
N LYS A 1014 17.46 -13.64 4.66
CA LYS A 1014 16.25 -14.20 4.05
C LYS A 1014 15.97 -15.61 4.57
N ASP A 1015 16.97 -16.48 4.56
CA ASP A 1015 16.81 -17.89 4.93
C ASP A 1015 16.57 -18.07 6.43
N TYR A 1016 17.15 -17.20 7.28
CA TYR A 1016 16.81 -17.13 8.70
C TYR A 1016 15.35 -16.73 8.93
N ILE A 1017 14.83 -15.72 8.23
CA ILE A 1017 13.41 -15.33 8.28
C ILE A 1017 12.52 -16.49 7.78
N GLN A 1018 12.91 -17.15 6.69
CA GLN A 1018 12.19 -18.32 6.18
C GLN A 1018 12.19 -19.48 7.19
N SER A 1019 13.27 -19.68 7.96
CA SER A 1019 13.32 -20.67 9.04
C SER A 1019 12.34 -20.34 10.17
N LEU A 1020 12.29 -19.06 10.61
CA LEU A 1020 11.33 -18.59 11.62
C LEU A 1020 9.88 -18.76 11.13
N LEU A 1021 9.59 -18.40 9.87
CA LEU A 1021 8.28 -18.62 9.23
C LEU A 1021 7.88 -20.11 9.16
N GLY A 1022 8.87 -21.01 9.12
CA GLY A 1022 8.69 -22.46 9.20
C GLY A 1022 8.36 -23.01 10.60
N THR A 1023 8.65 -22.27 11.68
CA THR A 1023 8.42 -22.74 13.08
C THR A 1023 6.96 -22.67 13.53
N ALA A 1024 6.07 -23.37 12.80
CA ALA A 1024 4.63 -23.38 13.03
C ALA A 1024 4.18 -24.24 14.22
N THR A 1025 4.31 -23.70 15.44
CA THR A 1025 3.67 -24.26 16.64
C THR A 1025 2.13 -24.10 16.59
N ASP A 1026 1.40 -25.14 17.01
CA ASP A 1026 -0.06 -25.16 17.18
C ASP A 1026 -0.91 -24.60 16.01
N ARG A 1027 -0.60 -25.04 14.78
CA ARG A 1027 -1.34 -24.73 13.53
C ARG A 1027 -1.43 -23.25 13.16
N LYS A 1028 -0.78 -22.35 13.90
CA LYS A 1028 -0.69 -20.93 13.59
C LYS A 1028 0.64 -20.68 12.90
N LYS A 1029 0.62 -20.03 11.74
CA LYS A 1029 1.87 -19.50 11.16
C LYS A 1029 2.39 -18.39 12.10
N PRO A 1030 3.67 -18.41 12.50
CA PRO A 1030 4.26 -17.31 13.25
C PRO A 1030 4.23 -16.04 12.39
N VAL A 1031 4.09 -14.89 13.04
CA VAL A 1031 4.12 -13.59 12.37
C VAL A 1031 5.46 -12.95 12.69
N VAL A 1032 6.33 -12.94 11.68
CA VAL A 1032 7.69 -12.41 11.76
C VAL A 1032 7.69 -11.00 11.19
N VAL A 1033 7.98 -10.03 12.05
CA VAL A 1033 8.29 -8.66 11.65
C VAL A 1033 9.81 -8.57 11.44
N PHE A 1034 10.25 -8.03 10.30
CA PHE A 1034 11.66 -7.69 10.10
C PHE A 1034 11.82 -6.16 10.05
N CYS A 1035 12.79 -5.63 10.78
CA CYS A 1035 13.11 -4.21 10.84
C CYS A 1035 14.51 -3.97 10.26
N GLY A 1036 14.61 -3.08 9.27
CA GLY A 1036 15.86 -2.77 8.56
C GLY A 1036 15.82 -1.45 7.80
N ASP A 1037 16.97 -1.05 7.27
CA ASP A 1037 17.16 0.26 6.63
C ASP A 1037 18.12 0.22 5.42
N GLY A 1038 19.04 -0.74 5.35
CA GLY A 1038 19.99 -0.87 4.25
C GLY A 1038 19.40 -1.49 2.99
N THR A 1039 20.00 -1.23 1.82
CA THR A 1039 19.68 -1.95 0.56
C THR A 1039 19.81 -3.46 0.73
N ASN A 1040 20.79 -3.90 1.53
CA ASN A 1040 21.03 -5.28 1.94
C ASN A 1040 19.84 -5.94 2.65
N ASP A 1041 18.90 -5.16 3.17
CA ASP A 1041 17.72 -5.62 3.90
C ASP A 1041 16.48 -5.77 3.02
N ALA A 1042 16.46 -5.25 1.78
CA ALA A 1042 15.28 -5.27 0.93
C ALA A 1042 14.72 -6.69 0.70
N VAL A 1043 15.61 -7.68 0.53
CA VAL A 1043 15.23 -9.11 0.40
C VAL A 1043 14.66 -9.67 1.71
N ALA A 1044 15.16 -9.22 2.86
CA ALA A 1044 14.71 -9.63 4.18
C ALA A 1044 13.35 -9.01 4.55
N LEU A 1045 13.17 -7.72 4.26
CA LEU A 1045 11.92 -6.96 4.40
C LEU A 1045 10.80 -7.62 3.58
N ALA A 1046 11.04 -7.90 2.30
CA ALA A 1046 10.06 -8.54 1.42
C ALA A 1046 9.79 -10.03 1.74
N GLN A 1047 10.68 -10.70 2.48
CA GLN A 1047 10.49 -12.10 2.89
C GLN A 1047 9.71 -12.23 4.21
N ALA A 1048 9.64 -11.18 5.03
CA ALA A 1048 8.97 -11.19 6.32
C ALA A 1048 7.43 -11.32 6.20
N THR A 1049 6.74 -11.47 7.34
CA THR A 1049 5.26 -11.32 7.37
C THR A 1049 4.85 -9.84 7.36
N ILE A 1050 5.74 -8.97 7.85
CA ILE A 1050 5.69 -7.52 7.72
C ILE A 1050 7.13 -7.02 7.60
N GLY A 1051 7.49 -6.40 6.47
CA GLY A 1051 8.72 -5.61 6.37
C GLY A 1051 8.51 -4.22 6.98
N VAL A 1052 9.40 -3.78 7.86
CA VAL A 1052 9.36 -2.46 8.52
C VAL A 1052 10.63 -1.67 8.21
N HIS A 1053 10.49 -0.56 7.49
CA HIS A 1053 11.58 0.36 7.13
C HIS A 1053 11.72 1.49 8.17
N MET A 1054 12.97 1.83 8.50
CA MET A 1054 13.33 2.97 9.36
C MET A 1054 13.66 4.22 8.51
N ASN A 1055 13.22 5.40 8.95
CA ASN A 1055 13.33 6.68 8.20
C ASN A 1055 14.72 7.11 7.68
N GLU A 1056 15.80 6.52 8.19
CA GLU A 1056 17.18 6.86 7.82
C GLU A 1056 17.76 5.92 6.74
N GLY A 1057 16.95 4.96 6.26
CA GLY A 1057 17.33 3.96 5.27
C GLY A 1057 17.16 4.35 3.81
N THR A 1058 17.38 3.39 2.93
CA THR A 1058 17.44 3.58 1.47
C THR A 1058 16.10 3.38 0.74
N ASP A 1059 15.90 4.08 -0.38
CA ASP A 1059 14.66 4.00 -1.20
C ASP A 1059 14.29 2.56 -1.60
N VAL A 1060 15.28 1.70 -1.86
CA VAL A 1060 15.07 0.28 -2.20
C VAL A 1060 14.47 -0.50 -1.02
N ALA A 1061 14.95 -0.24 0.19
CA ALA A 1061 14.41 -0.84 1.41
C ALA A 1061 13.00 -0.29 1.75
N GLN A 1062 12.77 1.00 1.53
CA GLN A 1062 11.44 1.61 1.65
C GLN A 1062 10.44 1.01 0.65
N SER A 1063 10.88 0.74 -0.58
CA SER A 1063 10.09 0.08 -1.63
C SER A 1063 9.74 -1.36 -1.25
N ALA A 1064 10.66 -2.11 -0.64
CA ALA A 1064 10.46 -3.50 -0.22
C ALA A 1064 9.62 -3.71 1.06
N ALA A 1065 9.40 -2.67 1.88
CA ALA A 1065 8.70 -2.79 3.16
C ALA A 1065 7.16 -2.67 3.07
N ASP A 1066 6.45 -3.36 3.98
CA ASP A 1066 5.00 -3.21 4.22
C ASP A 1066 4.65 -1.96 5.02
N VAL A 1067 5.56 -1.52 5.88
CA VAL A 1067 5.37 -0.40 6.82
C VAL A 1067 6.62 0.46 6.83
N VAL A 1068 6.44 1.79 6.81
CA VAL A 1068 7.52 2.77 6.94
C VAL A 1068 7.30 3.58 8.21
N LEU A 1069 8.33 3.63 9.06
CA LEU A 1069 8.34 4.47 10.25
C LEU A 1069 8.99 5.80 9.89
N MET A 1070 8.21 6.90 9.90
CA MET A 1070 8.68 8.26 9.59
C MET A 1070 9.53 8.87 10.71
N ARG A 1071 9.73 8.15 11.82
CA ARG A 1071 10.62 8.53 12.92
C ARG A 1071 11.83 7.60 12.98
N PRO A 1072 13.02 8.10 13.35
CA PRO A 1072 14.19 7.29 13.69
C PRO A 1072 14.05 6.59 15.07
N SER A 1073 12.86 6.08 15.41
CA SER A 1073 12.48 5.55 16.73
C SER A 1073 11.78 4.19 16.61
N LEU A 1074 12.26 3.24 17.41
CA LEU A 1074 11.81 1.85 17.48
C LEU A 1074 10.45 1.71 18.21
N ALA A 1075 10.08 2.71 19.03
CA ALA A 1075 8.75 2.80 19.64
C ALA A 1075 7.61 2.89 18.60
N GLY A 1076 7.92 3.24 17.34
CA GLY A 1076 7.00 3.11 16.21
C GLY A 1076 6.46 1.67 16.02
N ILE A 1077 7.27 0.64 16.28
CA ILE A 1077 6.89 -0.78 16.18
C ILE A 1077 5.83 -1.13 17.23
N LEU A 1078 6.00 -0.67 18.47
CA LEU A 1078 5.02 -0.87 19.55
C LEU A 1078 3.69 -0.19 19.21
N THR A 1079 3.75 0.99 18.60
CA THR A 1079 2.59 1.80 18.19
C THR A 1079 1.89 1.19 16.97
N MET A 1080 2.62 0.61 16.01
CA MET A 1080 2.10 -0.20 14.90
C MET A 1080 1.31 -1.41 15.40
N ILE A 1081 1.88 -2.17 16.34
CA ILE A 1081 1.23 -3.33 16.98
C ILE A 1081 -0.03 -2.89 17.75
N ASN A 1082 0.03 -1.75 18.47
CA ASN A 1082 -1.13 -1.17 19.16
C ASN A 1082 -2.24 -0.75 18.16
N ALA A 1083 -1.88 -0.14 17.03
CA ALA A 1083 -2.82 0.32 15.99
C ALA A 1083 -3.58 -0.86 15.37
N SER A 1084 -2.85 -1.89 14.92
CA SER A 1084 -3.43 -3.14 14.41
C SER A 1084 -4.37 -3.78 15.43
N ARG A 1085 -3.95 -3.86 16.71
CA ARG A 1085 -4.74 -4.49 17.79
C ARG A 1085 -6.10 -3.81 17.97
N LYS A 1086 -6.15 -2.48 17.89
CA LYS A 1086 -7.41 -1.72 18.00
C LYS A 1086 -8.25 -1.83 16.74
N SER A 1087 -7.64 -1.72 15.57
CA SER A 1087 -8.31 -1.83 14.27
C SER A 1087 -9.03 -3.18 14.16
N VAL A 1088 -8.32 -4.28 14.41
CA VAL A 1088 -8.92 -5.62 14.40
C VAL A 1088 -9.96 -5.80 15.50
N ASN A 1089 -9.82 -5.18 16.68
CA ASN A 1089 -10.88 -5.23 17.70
C ASN A 1089 -12.14 -4.44 17.31
N ARG A 1090 -12.02 -3.31 16.56
CA ARG A 1090 -13.18 -2.63 15.96
C ARG A 1090 -13.83 -3.48 14.88
N ILE A 1091 -13.04 -4.10 14.00
CA ILE A 1091 -13.57 -4.99 12.95
C ILE A 1091 -14.29 -6.20 13.56
N LYS A 1092 -13.72 -6.85 14.59
CA LYS A 1092 -14.37 -7.94 15.34
C LYS A 1092 -15.69 -7.50 15.98
N PHE A 1093 -15.73 -6.31 16.57
CA PHE A 1093 -16.98 -5.73 17.10
C PHE A 1093 -18.01 -5.51 15.98
N ASN A 1094 -17.60 -4.95 14.84
CA ASN A 1094 -18.49 -4.70 13.70
C ASN A 1094 -19.12 -5.98 13.15
N PHE A 1095 -18.34 -7.06 13.00
CA PHE A 1095 -18.86 -8.38 12.60
C PHE A 1095 -19.78 -8.97 13.67
N ALA A 1096 -19.40 -8.93 14.95
CA ALA A 1096 -20.21 -9.47 16.04
C ALA A 1096 -21.55 -8.73 16.16
N TRP A 1097 -21.55 -7.40 16.05
CA TRP A 1097 -22.76 -6.58 16.00
C TRP A 1097 -23.64 -6.96 14.81
N SER A 1098 -23.10 -6.94 13.59
CA SER A 1098 -23.87 -7.25 12.38
C SER A 1098 -24.46 -8.66 12.39
N PHE A 1099 -23.70 -9.65 12.89
CA PHE A 1099 -24.18 -11.04 13.00
C PHE A 1099 -25.28 -11.19 14.05
N VAL A 1100 -25.08 -10.66 15.27
CA VAL A 1100 -26.08 -10.75 16.36
C VAL A 1100 -27.34 -9.98 15.99
N TYR A 1101 -27.20 -8.76 15.46
CA TYR A 1101 -28.32 -7.92 15.04
C TYR A 1101 -29.11 -8.59 13.91
N ASN A 1102 -28.48 -8.95 12.79
CA ASN A 1102 -29.18 -9.56 11.66
C ASN A 1102 -29.84 -10.90 12.07
N THR A 1103 -29.17 -11.75 12.87
CA THR A 1103 -29.75 -13.02 13.33
C THR A 1103 -30.99 -12.81 14.20
N PHE A 1104 -30.92 -11.90 15.19
CA PHE A 1104 -32.05 -11.62 16.08
C PHE A 1104 -33.21 -10.97 15.32
N ALA A 1105 -32.92 -10.01 14.44
CA ALA A 1105 -33.93 -9.32 13.67
C ALA A 1105 -34.62 -10.25 12.64
N VAL A 1106 -33.89 -11.21 12.03
CA VAL A 1106 -34.48 -12.26 11.18
C VAL A 1106 -35.43 -13.17 11.96
N LEU A 1107 -35.10 -13.54 13.21
CA LEU A 1107 -35.98 -14.34 14.06
C LEU A 1107 -37.29 -13.60 14.43
N LEU A 1108 -37.20 -12.28 14.69
CA LEU A 1108 -38.38 -11.42 14.88
C LEU A 1108 -39.20 -11.27 13.58
N ALA A 1109 -38.52 -11.13 12.43
CA ALA A 1109 -39.14 -10.98 11.12
C ALA A 1109 -39.86 -12.26 10.64
N ALA A 1110 -39.29 -13.43 10.95
CA ALA A 1110 -39.88 -14.74 10.66
C ALA A 1110 -41.03 -15.11 11.61
N GLY A 1111 -41.28 -14.31 12.65
CA GLY A 1111 -42.35 -14.54 13.63
C GLY A 1111 -42.05 -15.66 14.64
N ALA A 1112 -40.77 -15.99 14.89
CA ALA A 1112 -40.38 -16.99 15.88
C ALA A 1112 -40.83 -16.60 17.32
N PHE A 1113 -40.99 -15.30 17.58
CA PHE A 1113 -41.55 -14.76 18.80
C PHE A 1113 -43.00 -14.30 18.54
N VAL A 1114 -43.98 -15.14 18.87
CA VAL A 1114 -45.41 -14.92 18.55
C VAL A 1114 -45.95 -13.56 19.04
N ASN A 1115 -45.43 -13.06 20.16
CA ASN A 1115 -45.85 -11.79 20.78
C ASN A 1115 -44.95 -10.59 20.42
N ALA A 1116 -43.88 -10.78 19.63
CA ALA A 1116 -42.91 -9.74 19.30
C ALA A 1116 -42.51 -9.84 17.82
N ARG A 1117 -43.19 -9.06 16.97
CA ARG A 1117 -42.99 -9.00 15.52
C ARG A 1117 -42.50 -7.61 15.11
N ILE A 1118 -41.61 -7.55 14.12
CA ILE A 1118 -41.31 -6.32 13.37
C ILE A 1118 -42.37 -6.17 12.25
N PRO A 1119 -43.16 -5.08 12.21
CA PRO A 1119 -44.04 -4.80 11.07
C PRO A 1119 -43.25 -4.45 9.80
N PRO A 1120 -43.75 -4.77 8.59
CA PRO A 1120 -43.06 -4.49 7.33
C PRO A 1120 -42.61 -3.03 7.15
N GLU A 1121 -43.40 -2.05 7.62
CA GLU A 1121 -43.08 -0.62 7.50
C GLU A 1121 -41.86 -0.20 8.33
N PHE A 1122 -41.62 -0.83 9.48
CA PHE A 1122 -40.46 -0.55 10.32
C PHE A 1122 -39.23 -1.40 9.97
N ALA A 1123 -39.38 -2.46 9.17
CA ALA A 1123 -38.29 -3.34 8.76
C ALA A 1123 -37.13 -2.57 8.08
N GLY A 1124 -37.44 -1.54 7.29
CA GLY A 1124 -36.43 -0.68 6.64
C GLY A 1124 -35.58 0.16 7.60
N LEU A 1125 -36.02 0.40 8.84
CA LEU A 1125 -35.19 1.08 9.86
C LEU A 1125 -34.05 0.18 10.35
N GLY A 1126 -34.18 -1.15 10.21
CA GLY A 1126 -33.17 -2.10 10.65
C GLY A 1126 -31.82 -1.94 9.97
N GLU A 1127 -31.82 -1.46 8.72
CA GLU A 1127 -30.60 -1.08 7.98
C GLU A 1127 -29.80 0.00 8.73
N LEU A 1128 -30.47 1.05 9.21
CA LEU A 1128 -29.83 2.13 9.96
C LEU A 1128 -29.30 1.64 11.32
N VAL A 1129 -30.04 0.75 11.99
CA VAL A 1129 -29.64 0.14 13.27
C VAL A 1129 -28.43 -0.81 13.10
N SER A 1130 -28.32 -1.48 11.95
CA SER A 1130 -27.17 -2.33 11.62
C SER A 1130 -25.92 -1.48 11.30
N VAL A 1131 -26.06 -0.44 10.46
CA VAL A 1131 -24.95 0.33 9.90
C VAL A 1131 -24.40 1.43 10.82
N LEU A 1132 -25.25 2.17 11.54
CA LEU A 1132 -24.79 3.33 12.35
C LEU A 1132 -23.80 2.95 13.47
N PRO A 1133 -23.96 1.84 14.23
CA PRO A 1133 -22.99 1.43 15.24
C PRO A 1133 -21.63 1.02 14.66
N VAL A 1134 -21.62 0.44 13.46
CA VAL A 1134 -20.39 0.07 12.72
C VAL A 1134 -19.61 1.32 12.30
N ILE A 1135 -20.32 2.32 11.76
CA ILE A 1135 -19.77 3.64 11.45
C ILE A 1135 -19.18 4.31 12.70
N ALA A 1136 -19.94 4.35 13.79
CA ALA A 1136 -19.49 4.96 15.05
C ALA A 1136 -18.26 4.24 15.63
N ALA A 1137 -18.24 2.91 15.65
CA ALA A 1137 -17.12 2.12 16.15
C ALA A 1137 -15.82 2.34 15.35
N ALA A 1138 -15.93 2.55 14.04
CA ALA A 1138 -14.80 2.90 13.19
C ALA A 1138 -14.28 4.33 13.46
N VAL A 1139 -15.17 5.33 13.52
CA VAL A 1139 -14.79 6.74 13.80
C VAL A 1139 -14.17 6.90 15.21
N LEU A 1140 -14.65 6.14 16.20
CA LEU A 1140 -14.09 6.06 17.56
C LEU A 1140 -12.64 5.51 17.62
N LEU A 1141 -12.00 5.19 16.50
CA LEU A 1141 -10.57 4.89 16.45
C LEU A 1141 -9.69 6.15 16.55
N ARG A 1142 -10.15 7.29 15.98
CA ARG A 1142 -9.37 8.56 15.93
C ARG A 1142 -9.04 9.11 17.32
N TRP A 1143 -9.99 9.08 18.24
CA TRP A 1143 -9.79 9.53 19.63
C TRP A 1143 -9.14 8.48 20.53
N SER A 1144 -8.70 7.33 20.00
CA SER A 1144 -8.06 6.30 20.80
C SER A 1144 -6.58 6.63 21.04
N LYS A 1145 -6.13 6.57 22.30
CA LYS A 1145 -4.69 6.69 22.66
C LYS A 1145 -3.93 5.44 22.23
N ILE A 1146 -3.57 5.33 20.94
CA ILE A 1146 -2.71 4.26 20.39
C ILE A 1146 -1.33 4.36 21.03
#